data_AF-A0A0E3LCP0-F1
#
_entry.id   AF-A0A0E3LCP0-F1
#
_cell.length_a   1.000
_cell.length_b   1.000
_cell.length_c   1.000
_cell.angle_alpha   90.00
_cell.angle_beta   90.00
_cell.angle_gamma   90.00
#
_symmetry.space_group_name_H-M   'P 1'
#
loop_
_entity.id
_entity.type
_entity.pdbx_description
1 polymer ?
#
loop_
_entity_poly.entity_id
_entity_poly.type
_entity_poly.pdbx_seq_one_letter_code
_entity_poly.pdbx_strand_id
1 'polypeptide(L)'
;MPSKSKQLTSNPKLGIISILAIIAVAFLIRMLTYVSLTADGGITFTGYDDYYHMRRILYTVSSFPHSLNFDTYLNYPYGFEIGWPPFFDLLGALLAIIIGGGQPDTHTVEFAGALLPVLLGVLTVIPVYVVAASVFDKKTGLLGAFVFATLPAHVYISRFGAADHHVAEVLLSTAAYALFILAIKLAGEKNLTLSSLKNISSDKNLINPLGLAAASGIFFSLIIFTWVGGPVFISFIGLYALVQRTIDLKAGKESDYLFICSVITLLATLLFTIPFAAGEIRPGLEMSAMYLSWFQVVYVLIMLAGLFLLWGFSIYVSKKEMDWKYYPGVLILILVSGLFLVRIFSVEYYGFIVEGLRFFSGKGEYIGTISEAVPLFLTSQGKLTFSSVLGSFGLTFLAALAGLFLFVLELKGEKAKPEGVFFLLWTLFYAYLALSQRRFTYLFAVNISIFTAYILWVLLESLDFETEAKKLVKPENKTEKVPDSSLKRGKKAGSKTKFKNRQATESKNTSAEPDYFKLVSGVALIGLVFVPSIWFGVSFSKDPASIDPEWKDSLNWLEASTPATSYYLDPTETPEYGVLSWWDYGNWIVYIGKRPAVSNNFQTGVEDSANFFISNSEEEAKTIMDKLNVKYVITDTQMAKGKFGSIVELAGKEIGDYYNVSTVQEKTGLRTVATAKQAYMDTEIYKLYEIDGIGLGNLRLVHESSPNTTEDENSSGNTVKVFEYVKGAILSGTTAPNATVIAKLEVSSNTGREFLYQNGAMADENGSFEITVPYSTENTGEGVHATSAYSLTAGENSTIEGIQVTENDIQNGTRIEVNIPQNEAENEE
;
A
#
# COMPACT_ATOMS: atom_id res chain seq x y z
N MET A 1 -31.79 -24.89 -28.23
CA MET A 1 -31.36 -24.30 -29.51
C MET A 1 -31.02 -22.84 -29.24
N PRO A 2 -29.77 -22.38 -29.36
CA PRO A 2 -29.48 -20.96 -29.24
C PRO A 2 -29.82 -20.28 -30.56
N SER A 3 -30.69 -19.27 -30.52
CA SER A 3 -30.95 -18.39 -31.65
C SER A 3 -29.66 -17.67 -32.02
N LYS A 4 -29.24 -17.79 -33.28
CA LYS A 4 -28.17 -16.96 -33.85
C LYS A 4 -28.53 -15.49 -33.67
N SER A 5 -27.96 -14.83 -32.66
CA SER A 5 -27.97 -13.38 -32.55
C SER A 5 -27.16 -12.82 -33.72
N LYS A 6 -27.81 -12.05 -34.59
CA LYS A 6 -27.12 -11.22 -35.59
C LYS A 6 -26.07 -10.38 -34.85
N GLN A 7 -24.80 -10.54 -35.21
CA GLN A 7 -23.74 -9.61 -34.82
C GLN A 7 -24.15 -8.21 -35.30
N LEU A 8 -24.60 -7.36 -34.37
CA LEU A 8 -24.75 -5.94 -34.62
C LEU A 8 -23.34 -5.37 -34.83
N THR A 9 -23.08 -4.88 -36.03
CA THR A 9 -21.86 -4.13 -36.36
C THR A 9 -21.89 -2.81 -35.60
N SER A 10 -21.26 -2.77 -34.42
CA SER A 10 -21.01 -1.53 -33.68
C SER A 10 -20.09 -0.64 -34.51
N ASN A 11 -20.44 0.64 -34.70
CA ASN A 11 -19.57 1.60 -35.39
C ASN A 11 -18.24 1.73 -34.61
N PRO A 12 -17.09 1.32 -35.19
CA PRO A 12 -15.81 1.28 -34.47
C PRO A 12 -15.39 2.66 -33.94
N LYS A 13 -15.82 3.76 -34.61
CA LYS A 13 -15.57 5.13 -34.15
C LYS A 13 -16.22 5.43 -32.80
N LEU A 14 -17.42 4.90 -32.54
CA LEU A 14 -18.15 5.17 -31.30
C LEU A 14 -17.48 4.49 -30.11
N GLY A 15 -16.95 3.27 -30.29
CA GLY A 15 -16.22 2.56 -29.24
C GLY A 15 -14.91 3.25 -28.83
N ILE A 16 -14.18 3.81 -29.79
CA ILE A 16 -12.95 4.58 -29.51
C ILE A 16 -13.28 5.85 -28.72
N ILE A 17 -14.33 6.59 -29.11
CA ILE A 17 -14.77 7.79 -28.40
C ILE A 17 -15.15 7.45 -26.96
N SER A 18 -15.86 6.36 -26.72
CA SER A 18 -16.22 5.91 -25.37
C SER A 18 -14.99 5.60 -24.51
N ILE A 19 -14.00 4.89 -25.03
CA ILE A 19 -12.76 4.59 -24.28
C ILE A 19 -11.99 5.87 -23.96
N LEU A 20 -11.87 6.80 -24.92
CA LEU A 20 -11.22 8.10 -24.69
C LEU A 20 -11.94 8.92 -23.61
N ALA A 21 -13.27 8.89 -23.59
CA ALA A 21 -14.05 9.53 -22.53
C ALA A 21 -13.80 8.88 -21.16
N ILE A 22 -13.71 7.55 -21.08
CA ILE A 22 -13.39 6.84 -19.83
C ILE A 22 -11.98 7.18 -19.36
N ILE A 23 -11.00 7.25 -20.28
CA ILE A 23 -9.62 7.66 -19.98
C ILE A 23 -9.59 9.09 -19.41
N ALA A 24 -10.35 10.02 -20.01
CA ALA A 24 -10.46 11.38 -19.49
C ALA A 24 -11.08 11.42 -18.08
N VAL A 25 -12.14 10.65 -17.83
CA VAL A 25 -12.74 10.52 -16.48
C VAL A 25 -11.73 9.94 -15.49
N ALA A 26 -11.02 8.88 -15.87
CA ALA A 26 -10.00 8.25 -15.03
C ALA A 26 -8.90 9.24 -14.62
N PHE A 27 -8.45 10.07 -15.58
CA PHE A 27 -7.45 11.12 -15.33
C PHE A 27 -8.00 12.20 -14.40
N LEU A 28 -9.18 12.74 -14.69
CA LEU A 28 -9.77 13.83 -13.90
C LEU A 28 -10.00 13.44 -12.44
N ILE A 29 -10.48 12.23 -12.19
CA ILE A 29 -10.71 11.74 -10.81
C ILE A 29 -9.39 11.62 -10.03
N ARG A 30 -8.33 11.14 -10.68
CA ARG A 30 -7.01 10.98 -10.06
C ARG A 30 -6.30 12.31 -9.81
N MET A 31 -6.65 13.34 -10.57
CA MET A 31 -6.14 14.71 -10.38
C MET A 31 -6.90 15.52 -9.32
N LEU A 32 -7.93 14.97 -8.67
CA LEU A 32 -8.71 15.71 -7.66
C LEU A 32 -7.89 16.16 -6.44
N THR A 33 -6.83 15.43 -6.08
CA THR A 33 -5.90 15.80 -4.99
C THR A 33 -4.90 16.89 -5.39
N TYR A 34 -4.81 17.26 -6.68
CA TYR A 34 -3.79 18.19 -7.16
C TYR A 34 -3.79 19.51 -6.39
N VAL A 35 -4.96 20.16 -6.29
CA VAL A 35 -5.08 21.49 -5.67
C VAL A 35 -4.71 21.45 -4.19
N SER A 36 -5.11 20.40 -3.45
CA SER A 36 -4.80 20.28 -2.02
C SER A 36 -3.33 19.96 -1.77
N LEU A 37 -2.71 19.13 -2.61
CA LEU A 37 -1.33 18.68 -2.43
C LEU A 37 -0.29 19.67 -2.97
N THR A 38 -0.72 20.72 -3.68
CA THR A 38 0.15 21.81 -4.15
C THR A 38 -0.19 23.17 -3.53
N ALA A 39 -0.99 23.19 -2.45
CA ALA A 39 -1.54 24.43 -1.90
C ALA A 39 -0.49 25.34 -1.25
N ASP A 40 0.62 24.77 -0.78
CA ASP A 40 1.74 25.45 -0.10
C ASP A 40 2.86 25.88 -1.07
N GLY A 41 2.66 25.69 -2.37
CA GLY A 41 3.66 25.97 -3.40
C GLY A 41 4.69 24.85 -3.63
N GLY A 42 4.67 23.79 -2.82
CA GLY A 42 5.42 22.56 -3.02
C GLY A 42 4.54 21.40 -3.50
N ILE A 43 5.05 20.17 -3.39
CA ILE A 43 4.27 18.95 -3.65
C ILE A 43 4.29 18.09 -2.38
N THR A 44 3.12 17.87 -1.80
CA THR A 44 2.94 17.00 -0.62
C THR A 44 2.53 15.60 -1.06
N PHE A 45 3.17 14.57 -0.51
CA PHE A 45 2.88 13.16 -0.80
C PHE A 45 1.98 12.55 0.29
N THR A 46 1.32 11.42 -0.01
CA THR A 46 0.16 10.93 0.76
C THR A 46 0.40 9.69 1.63
N GLY A 47 1.64 9.36 1.94
CA GLY A 47 1.98 8.19 2.75
C GLY A 47 3.41 8.26 3.26
N TYR A 48 3.90 7.18 3.87
CA TYR A 48 5.29 7.10 4.33
C TYR A 48 6.22 6.57 3.23
N ASP A 49 5.76 5.56 2.48
CA ASP A 49 6.53 4.90 1.43
C ASP A 49 6.71 5.80 0.21
N ASP A 50 5.74 6.68 -0.06
CA ASP A 50 5.80 7.69 -1.12
C ASP A 50 7.06 8.55 -1.02
N TYR A 51 7.42 8.98 0.20
CA TYR A 51 8.61 9.81 0.44
C TYR A 51 9.91 9.04 0.18
N TYR A 52 9.94 7.73 0.44
CA TYR A 52 11.12 6.93 0.14
C TYR A 52 11.23 6.62 -1.37
N HIS A 53 10.13 6.32 -2.05
CA HIS A 53 10.11 6.27 -3.50
C HIS A 53 10.58 7.59 -4.12
N MET A 54 10.15 8.73 -3.58
CA MET A 54 10.65 10.04 -4.03
C MET A 54 12.15 10.24 -3.77
N ARG A 55 12.69 9.78 -2.64
CA ARG A 55 14.14 9.75 -2.39
C ARG A 55 14.87 8.93 -3.46
N ARG A 56 14.37 7.73 -3.77
CA ARG A 56 14.96 6.86 -4.80
C ARG A 56 14.86 7.48 -6.19
N ILE A 57 13.74 8.10 -6.55
CA ILE A 57 13.55 8.81 -7.81
C ILE A 57 14.54 9.96 -7.93
N LEU A 58 14.69 10.79 -6.88
CA LEU A 58 15.62 11.91 -6.84
C LEU A 58 17.06 11.46 -7.09
N TYR A 59 17.52 10.41 -6.38
CA TYR A 59 18.82 9.81 -6.61
C TYR A 59 18.97 9.24 -8.03
N THR A 60 17.94 8.54 -8.52
CA THR A 60 17.97 7.90 -9.83
C THR A 60 18.01 8.91 -10.97
N VAL A 61 17.45 10.11 -10.79
CA VAL A 61 17.58 11.21 -11.76
C VAL A 61 19.02 11.70 -11.86
N SER A 62 19.73 11.88 -10.73
CA SER A 62 21.13 12.30 -10.74
C SER A 62 22.10 11.23 -11.23
N SER A 63 21.73 9.96 -11.07
CA SER A 63 22.58 8.80 -11.34
C SER A 63 22.07 7.91 -12.48
N PHE A 64 21.16 8.43 -13.32
CA PHE A 64 20.41 7.63 -14.30
C PHE A 64 21.34 6.83 -15.24
N PRO A 65 21.11 5.52 -15.45
CA PRO A 65 19.96 4.71 -15.03
C PRO A 65 20.19 3.91 -13.74
N HIS A 66 21.13 4.29 -12.88
CA HIS A 66 21.42 3.57 -11.63
C HIS A 66 20.46 3.98 -10.51
N SER A 67 19.97 2.98 -9.77
CA SER A 67 19.03 3.17 -8.67
C SER A 67 19.71 3.10 -7.30
N LEU A 68 19.08 3.70 -6.29
CA LEU A 68 19.55 3.67 -4.91
C LEU A 68 19.30 2.29 -4.31
N ASN A 69 20.39 1.53 -4.14
CA ASN A 69 20.37 0.14 -3.68
C ASN A 69 20.90 -0.02 -2.25
N PHE A 70 21.73 0.90 -1.77
CA PHE A 70 22.19 0.97 -0.38
C PHE A 70 22.11 2.43 0.07
N ASP A 71 21.72 2.65 1.33
CA ASP A 71 21.43 3.99 1.83
C ASP A 71 21.92 4.16 3.28
N THR A 72 22.98 4.96 3.49
CA THR A 72 23.54 5.28 4.81
C THR A 72 22.66 6.20 5.66
N TYR A 73 21.61 6.79 5.08
CA TYR A 73 20.63 7.59 5.84
C TYR A 73 19.56 6.73 6.53
N LEU A 74 19.53 5.43 6.26
CA LEU A 74 18.63 4.49 6.90
C LEU A 74 19.36 3.62 7.91
N ASN A 75 18.63 3.11 8.91
CA ASN A 75 19.19 2.23 9.93
C ASN A 75 20.49 2.81 10.52
N TYR A 76 20.51 4.14 10.75
CA TYR A 76 21.72 4.84 11.12
C TYR A 76 22.27 4.29 12.45
N PRO A 77 23.60 4.09 12.60
CA PRO A 77 24.70 4.47 11.68
C PRO A 77 25.12 3.38 10.67
N TYR A 78 24.37 2.29 10.58
CA TYR A 78 24.79 1.09 9.85
C TYR A 78 24.52 1.14 8.35
N GLY A 79 23.53 1.93 7.92
CA GLY A 79 23.02 1.89 6.55
C GLY A 79 22.09 0.69 6.31
N PHE A 80 21.40 0.72 5.17
CA PHE A 80 20.46 -0.35 4.82
C PHE A 80 20.49 -0.71 3.33
N GLU A 81 20.44 -2.02 3.06
CA GLU A 81 20.30 -2.59 1.72
C GLU A 81 18.83 -2.55 1.28
N ILE A 82 18.54 -1.79 0.23
CA ILE A 82 17.18 -1.55 -0.26
C ILE A 82 16.72 -2.75 -1.09
N GLY A 83 15.78 -3.52 -0.54
CA GLY A 83 15.21 -4.70 -1.18
C GLY A 83 14.15 -4.41 -2.25
N TRP A 84 13.66 -3.17 -2.33
CA TRP A 84 12.64 -2.78 -3.30
C TRP A 84 13.19 -2.78 -4.75
N PRO A 85 12.56 -3.52 -5.68
CA PRO A 85 12.95 -3.49 -7.08
C PRO A 85 12.82 -2.09 -7.69
N PRO A 86 13.67 -1.70 -8.65
CA PRO A 86 13.81 -0.29 -9.03
C PRO A 86 12.90 0.17 -10.18
N PHE A 87 12.06 -0.70 -10.77
CA PHE A 87 11.32 -0.34 -12.00
C PHE A 87 10.43 0.88 -11.85
N PHE A 88 9.71 1.00 -10.74
CA PHE A 88 8.85 2.17 -10.49
C PHE A 88 9.66 3.47 -10.40
N ASP A 89 10.77 3.44 -9.66
CA ASP A 89 11.62 4.62 -9.47
C ASP A 89 12.34 5.02 -10.77
N LEU A 90 12.76 4.02 -11.57
CA LEU A 90 13.31 4.23 -12.91
C LEU A 90 12.30 4.88 -13.86
N LEU A 91 11.03 4.49 -13.80
CA LEU A 91 9.96 5.13 -14.56
C LEU A 91 9.73 6.58 -14.10
N GLY A 92 9.76 6.83 -12.79
CA GLY A 92 9.64 8.18 -12.21
C GLY A 92 10.79 9.09 -12.65
N ALA A 93 12.02 8.59 -12.57
CA ALA A 93 13.21 9.32 -13.00
C ALA A 93 13.20 9.58 -14.52
N LEU A 94 12.83 8.58 -15.32
CA LEU A 94 12.70 8.76 -16.77
C LEU A 94 11.63 9.81 -17.11
N LEU A 95 10.49 9.78 -16.43
CA LEU A 95 9.43 10.77 -16.61
C LEU A 95 9.91 12.18 -16.25
N ALA A 96 10.64 12.33 -15.15
CA ALA A 96 11.24 13.60 -14.74
C ALA A 96 12.22 14.13 -15.79
N ILE A 97 13.12 13.29 -16.29
CA ILE A 97 14.09 13.64 -17.32
C ILE A 97 13.38 14.09 -18.61
N ILE A 98 12.31 13.41 -19.01
CA ILE A 98 11.52 13.79 -20.21
C ILE A 98 10.83 15.14 -20.00
N ILE A 99 10.15 15.34 -18.86
CA ILE A 99 9.43 16.59 -18.57
C ILE A 99 10.41 17.76 -18.44
N GLY A 100 11.55 17.56 -17.77
CA GLY A 100 12.59 18.55 -17.59
C GLY A 100 13.51 18.77 -18.79
N GLY A 101 13.21 18.19 -19.96
CA GLY A 101 14.02 18.37 -21.17
C GLY A 101 15.47 17.86 -21.05
N GLY A 102 15.70 16.88 -20.18
CA GLY A 102 17.02 16.29 -19.89
C GLY A 102 17.67 16.76 -18.60
N GLN A 103 17.24 17.90 -18.02
CA GLN A 103 17.83 18.49 -16.82
C GLN A 103 16.73 19.01 -15.87
N PRO A 104 15.93 18.12 -15.26
CA PRO A 104 14.88 18.53 -14.33
C PRO A 104 15.46 19.12 -13.04
N ASP A 105 14.82 20.17 -12.52
CA ASP A 105 15.02 20.63 -11.13
C ASP A 105 14.24 19.75 -10.15
N THR A 106 14.49 19.92 -8.84
CA THR A 106 13.83 19.10 -7.78
C THR A 106 12.31 19.15 -7.88
N HIS A 107 11.72 20.33 -8.11
CA HIS A 107 10.27 20.46 -8.24
C HIS A 107 9.74 19.69 -9.46
N THR A 108 10.46 19.69 -10.59
CA THR A 108 10.11 18.89 -11.76
C THR A 108 10.18 17.39 -11.47
N VAL A 109 11.17 16.95 -10.70
CA VAL A 109 11.30 15.55 -10.26
C VAL A 109 10.12 15.16 -9.37
N GLU A 110 9.78 15.97 -8.38
CA GLU A 110 8.62 15.78 -7.50
C GLU A 110 7.30 15.74 -8.26
N PHE A 111 7.13 16.65 -9.22
CA PHE A 111 5.95 16.67 -10.08
C PHE A 111 5.83 15.41 -10.93
N ALA A 112 6.93 14.94 -11.52
CA ALA A 112 6.95 13.70 -12.26
C ALA A 112 6.59 12.49 -11.38
N GLY A 113 7.17 12.41 -10.18
CA GLY A 113 6.85 11.36 -9.21
C GLY A 113 5.39 11.39 -8.78
N ALA A 114 4.83 12.56 -8.49
CA ALA A 114 3.41 12.72 -8.14
C ALA A 114 2.45 12.42 -9.31
N LEU A 115 2.87 12.66 -10.55
CA LEU A 115 2.09 12.42 -11.76
C LEU A 115 2.14 10.95 -12.23
N LEU A 116 3.25 10.25 -11.99
CA LEU A 116 3.45 8.87 -12.47
C LEU A 116 2.29 7.92 -12.08
N PRO A 117 1.82 7.88 -10.82
CA PRO A 117 0.68 7.04 -10.41
C PRO A 117 -0.59 7.31 -11.20
N VAL A 118 -0.85 8.59 -11.54
CA VAL A 118 -2.00 9.00 -12.34
C VAL A 118 -1.92 8.37 -13.73
N LEU A 119 -0.76 8.47 -14.38
CA LEU A 119 -0.55 7.94 -15.73
C LEU A 119 -0.70 6.42 -15.75
N LEU A 120 -0.07 5.73 -14.79
CA LEU A 120 -0.15 4.27 -14.68
C LEU A 120 -1.59 3.82 -14.41
N GLY A 121 -2.30 4.49 -13.50
CA GLY A 121 -3.67 4.14 -13.18
C GLY A 121 -4.68 4.38 -14.31
N VAL A 122 -4.45 5.40 -15.14
CA VAL A 122 -5.22 5.65 -16.36
C VAL A 122 -4.92 4.58 -17.41
N LEU A 123 -3.65 4.18 -17.57
CA LEU A 123 -3.27 3.13 -18.52
C LEU A 123 -3.91 1.77 -18.16
N THR A 124 -4.12 1.47 -16.88
CA THR A 124 -4.75 0.23 -16.42
C THR A 124 -6.18 0.03 -16.92
N VAL A 125 -6.89 1.11 -17.28
CA VAL A 125 -8.23 1.04 -17.89
C VAL A 125 -8.24 0.18 -19.16
N ILE A 126 -7.15 0.20 -19.94
CA ILE A 126 -7.03 -0.51 -21.21
C ILE A 126 -7.03 -2.04 -21.01
N PRO A 127 -6.12 -2.65 -20.23
CA PRO A 127 -6.15 -4.08 -20.01
C PRO A 127 -7.41 -4.54 -19.27
N VAL A 128 -8.02 -3.71 -18.40
CA VAL A 128 -9.33 -4.01 -17.80
C VAL A 128 -10.42 -4.17 -18.87
N TYR A 129 -10.51 -3.21 -19.81
CA TYR A 129 -11.42 -3.31 -20.95
C TYR A 129 -11.16 -4.60 -21.76
N VAL A 130 -9.89 -4.91 -22.03
CA VAL A 130 -9.49 -6.10 -22.82
C VAL A 130 -9.94 -7.39 -22.13
N VAL A 131 -9.70 -7.55 -20.82
CA VAL A 131 -10.14 -8.73 -20.06
C VAL A 131 -11.66 -8.87 -20.12
N ALA A 132 -12.40 -7.83 -19.73
CA ALA A 132 -13.86 -7.87 -19.69
C ALA A 132 -14.48 -8.15 -21.06
N ALA A 133 -13.96 -7.53 -22.13
CA ALA A 133 -14.41 -7.77 -23.49
C ALA A 133 -14.06 -9.18 -24.02
N SER A 134 -13.00 -9.79 -23.49
CA SER A 134 -12.56 -11.13 -23.88
C SER A 134 -13.35 -12.22 -23.19
N VAL A 135 -13.66 -12.05 -21.90
CA VAL A 135 -14.41 -13.02 -21.09
C VAL A 135 -15.91 -12.94 -21.38
N PHE A 136 -16.46 -11.73 -21.48
CA PHE A 136 -17.88 -11.48 -21.70
C PHE A 136 -18.11 -10.93 -23.11
N ASP A 137 -18.19 -9.59 -23.24
CA ASP A 137 -18.47 -8.88 -24.48
C ASP A 137 -18.01 -7.41 -24.39
N LYS A 138 -17.97 -6.71 -25.54
CA LYS A 138 -17.44 -5.34 -25.61
C LYS A 138 -18.20 -4.32 -24.76
N LYS A 139 -19.50 -4.50 -24.53
CA LYS A 139 -20.32 -3.58 -23.73
C LYS A 139 -19.99 -3.74 -22.26
N THR A 140 -19.92 -4.99 -21.79
CA THR A 140 -19.38 -5.33 -20.46
C THR A 140 -17.96 -4.78 -20.30
N GLY A 141 -17.14 -4.85 -21.36
CA GLY A 141 -15.83 -4.23 -21.43
C GLY A 141 -15.82 -2.73 -21.15
N LEU A 142 -16.63 -1.96 -21.88
CA LEU A 142 -16.71 -0.50 -21.71
C LEU A 142 -17.22 -0.13 -20.33
N LEU A 143 -18.26 -0.81 -19.84
CA LEU A 143 -18.82 -0.54 -18.52
C LEU A 143 -17.84 -0.93 -17.41
N GLY A 144 -17.14 -2.07 -17.53
CA GLY A 144 -16.13 -2.51 -16.57
C GLY A 144 -14.96 -1.53 -16.47
N ALA A 145 -14.48 -1.04 -17.61
CA ALA A 145 -13.46 0.00 -17.67
C ALA A 145 -13.92 1.32 -17.01
N PHE A 146 -15.19 1.71 -17.18
CA PHE A 146 -15.77 2.86 -16.50
C PHE A 146 -15.92 2.67 -14.99
N VAL A 147 -16.39 1.50 -14.54
CA VAL A 147 -16.47 1.15 -13.11
C VAL A 147 -15.07 1.24 -12.50
N PHE A 148 -14.07 0.63 -13.15
CA PHE A 148 -12.69 0.64 -12.68
C PHE A 148 -12.09 2.05 -12.60
N ALA A 149 -12.36 2.90 -13.61
CA ALA A 149 -11.88 4.27 -13.65
C ALA A 149 -12.28 5.10 -12.41
N THR A 150 -13.39 4.74 -11.77
CA THR A 150 -14.01 5.45 -10.64
C THR A 150 -13.92 4.70 -9.31
N LEU A 151 -13.35 3.49 -9.28
CA LEU A 151 -13.41 2.62 -8.10
C LEU A 151 -12.46 3.10 -6.98
N PRO A 152 -12.95 3.35 -5.75
CA PRO A 152 -12.15 3.98 -4.69
C PRO A 152 -10.84 3.25 -4.38
N ALA A 153 -10.86 1.92 -4.24
CA ALA A 153 -9.68 1.12 -3.91
C ALA A 153 -8.49 1.36 -4.86
N HIS A 154 -8.76 1.52 -6.15
CA HIS A 154 -7.70 1.78 -7.13
C HIS A 154 -7.42 3.27 -7.28
N VAL A 155 -8.44 4.14 -7.22
CA VAL A 155 -8.23 5.59 -7.26
C VAL A 155 -7.33 6.06 -6.12
N TYR A 156 -7.48 5.48 -4.92
CA TYR A 156 -6.67 5.80 -3.74
C TYR A 156 -5.17 5.67 -4.00
N ILE A 157 -4.72 4.55 -4.57
CA ILE A 157 -3.30 4.28 -4.86
C ILE A 157 -2.79 4.90 -6.18
N SER A 158 -3.66 5.54 -6.96
CA SER A 158 -3.30 6.08 -8.30
C SER A 158 -3.67 7.54 -8.48
N ARG A 159 -3.95 8.24 -7.38
CA ARG A 159 -4.19 9.69 -7.35
C ARG A 159 -2.86 10.45 -7.44
N PHE A 160 -2.93 11.71 -7.82
CA PHE A 160 -1.77 12.59 -7.82
C PHE A 160 -1.18 12.66 -6.40
N GLY A 161 0.14 12.49 -6.30
CA GLY A 161 0.89 12.49 -5.03
C GLY A 161 0.96 11.15 -4.29
N ALA A 162 0.36 10.08 -4.81
CA ALA A 162 0.45 8.72 -4.27
C ALA A 162 1.64 7.95 -4.89
N ALA A 163 2.87 8.43 -4.66
CA ALA A 163 4.08 8.02 -5.37
C ALA A 163 4.61 6.64 -4.95
N ASP A 164 3.83 5.59 -5.20
CA ASP A 164 4.12 4.23 -4.76
C ASP A 164 3.88 3.18 -5.88
N HIS A 165 4.65 2.09 -5.85
CA HIS A 165 4.69 1.04 -6.86
C HIS A 165 3.40 0.20 -6.97
N HIS A 166 2.51 0.24 -5.98
CA HIS A 166 1.26 -0.53 -5.97
C HIS A 166 0.42 -0.36 -7.26
N VAL A 167 0.38 0.84 -7.85
CA VAL A 167 -0.34 1.07 -9.11
C VAL A 167 0.32 0.40 -10.32
N ALA A 168 1.65 0.31 -10.32
CA ALA A 168 2.40 -0.42 -11.34
C ALA A 168 2.12 -1.91 -11.23
N GLU A 169 1.98 -2.47 -10.03
CA GLU A 169 1.58 -3.88 -9.87
C GLU A 169 0.25 -4.17 -10.56
N VAL A 170 -0.77 -3.31 -10.39
CA VAL A 170 -2.08 -3.52 -11.02
C VAL A 170 -1.98 -3.46 -12.54
N LEU A 171 -1.29 -2.44 -13.06
CA LEU A 171 -1.11 -2.26 -14.50
C LEU A 171 -0.42 -3.48 -15.10
N LEU A 172 0.73 -3.87 -14.54
CA LEU A 172 1.59 -4.91 -15.08
C LEU A 172 0.94 -6.29 -14.93
N SER A 173 0.37 -6.64 -13.77
CA SER A 173 -0.30 -7.93 -13.58
C SER A 173 -1.55 -8.05 -14.46
N THR A 174 -2.36 -7.00 -14.55
CA THR A 174 -3.58 -6.99 -15.36
C THR A 174 -3.25 -7.03 -16.85
N ALA A 175 -2.21 -6.32 -17.31
CA ALA A 175 -1.74 -6.40 -18.69
C ALA A 175 -1.19 -7.80 -19.02
N ALA A 176 -0.38 -8.39 -18.14
CA ALA A 176 0.12 -9.75 -18.31
C ALA A 176 -1.01 -10.76 -18.47
N TYR A 177 -2.02 -10.70 -17.58
CA TYR A 177 -3.19 -11.58 -17.64
C TYR A 177 -4.10 -11.30 -18.84
N ALA A 178 -4.32 -10.04 -19.21
CA ALA A 178 -5.09 -9.68 -20.40
C ALA A 178 -4.47 -10.26 -21.68
N LEU A 179 -3.15 -10.11 -21.84
CA LEU A 179 -2.39 -10.63 -22.97
C LEU A 179 -2.40 -12.17 -22.97
N PHE A 180 -2.27 -12.79 -21.81
CA PHE A 180 -2.35 -14.24 -21.68
C PHE A 180 -3.73 -14.78 -22.06
N ILE A 181 -4.82 -14.16 -21.57
CA ILE A 181 -6.20 -14.49 -21.92
C ILE A 181 -6.41 -14.40 -23.44
N LEU A 182 -5.94 -13.31 -24.06
CA LEU A 182 -6.02 -13.16 -25.52
C LEU A 182 -5.22 -14.25 -26.25
N ALA A 183 -4.03 -14.59 -25.75
CA ALA A 183 -3.18 -15.63 -26.32
C ALA A 183 -3.88 -16.99 -26.32
N ILE A 184 -4.38 -17.45 -25.16
CA ILE A 184 -5.06 -18.75 -25.04
C ILE A 184 -6.36 -18.80 -25.84
N LYS A 185 -7.10 -17.69 -25.89
CA LYS A 185 -8.37 -17.60 -26.63
C LYS A 185 -8.12 -17.74 -28.13
N LEU A 186 -7.18 -16.96 -28.66
CA LEU A 186 -6.81 -17.01 -30.08
C LEU A 186 -6.16 -18.34 -30.47
N ALA A 187 -5.32 -18.90 -29.59
CA ALA A 187 -4.69 -20.19 -29.83
C ALA A 187 -5.72 -21.34 -29.81
N GLY A 188 -6.70 -21.29 -28.91
CA GLY A 188 -7.82 -22.22 -28.85
C GLY A 188 -8.73 -22.13 -30.07
N GLU A 189 -9.13 -20.91 -30.48
CA GLU A 189 -9.94 -20.69 -31.69
C GLU A 189 -9.27 -21.20 -32.96
N LYS A 190 -7.92 -21.14 -33.01
CA LYS A 190 -7.11 -21.62 -34.12
C LYS A 190 -6.70 -23.09 -34.00
N ASN A 191 -7.12 -23.80 -32.95
CA ASN A 191 -6.75 -25.19 -32.65
C ASN A 191 -5.24 -25.42 -32.72
N LEU A 192 -4.46 -24.57 -32.05
CA LEU A 192 -3.01 -24.67 -32.02
C LEU A 192 -2.56 -25.99 -31.39
N THR A 193 -1.77 -26.78 -32.11
CA THR A 193 -1.16 -28.02 -31.62
C THR A 193 0.37 -27.97 -31.72
N LEU A 194 1.05 -28.93 -31.09
CA LEU A 194 2.51 -29.02 -31.17
C LEU A 194 3.03 -29.25 -32.59
N SER A 195 2.25 -29.93 -33.44
CA SER A 195 2.62 -30.11 -34.84
C SER A 195 2.54 -28.81 -35.64
N SER A 196 1.64 -27.89 -35.26
CA SER A 196 1.52 -26.57 -35.87
C SER A 196 2.81 -25.73 -35.73
N LEU A 197 3.61 -25.94 -34.68
CA LEU A 197 4.86 -25.20 -34.44
C LEU A 197 5.93 -25.44 -35.53
N LYS A 198 5.86 -26.56 -36.27
CA LYS A 198 6.81 -26.86 -37.35
C LYS A 198 6.70 -25.89 -38.54
N ASN A 199 5.54 -25.26 -38.71
CA ASN A 199 5.25 -24.36 -39.83
C ASN A 199 5.17 -22.87 -39.41
N ILE A 200 5.70 -22.53 -38.23
CA ILE A 200 5.55 -21.22 -37.58
C ILE A 200 6.06 -20.04 -38.43
N SER A 201 7.13 -20.24 -39.22
CA SER A 201 7.73 -19.20 -40.06
C SER A 201 6.86 -18.81 -41.27
N SER A 202 5.91 -19.66 -41.64
CA SER A 202 5.10 -19.49 -42.86
C SER A 202 3.65 -19.08 -42.58
N ASP A 203 3.14 -19.28 -41.36
CA ASP A 203 1.76 -18.94 -41.00
C ASP A 203 1.69 -17.72 -40.07
N LYS A 204 1.42 -16.55 -40.66
CA LYS A 204 1.18 -15.30 -39.92
C LYS A 204 0.03 -15.41 -38.90
N ASN A 205 -0.89 -16.37 -39.07
CA ASN A 205 -1.97 -16.57 -38.12
C ASN A 205 -1.50 -17.26 -36.82
N LEU A 206 -0.38 -18.00 -36.83
CA LEU A 206 0.21 -18.62 -35.64
C LEU A 206 1.09 -17.64 -34.85
N ILE A 207 1.65 -16.61 -35.50
CA ILE A 207 2.54 -15.62 -34.86
C ILE A 207 1.79 -14.79 -33.80
N ASN A 208 0.54 -14.41 -34.05
CA ASN A 208 -0.23 -13.53 -33.16
C ASN A 208 -0.44 -14.09 -31.73
N PRO A 209 -0.97 -15.32 -31.51
CA PRO A 209 -1.15 -15.85 -30.16
C PRO A 209 0.18 -16.04 -29.41
N LEU A 210 1.25 -16.40 -30.12
CA LEU A 210 2.57 -16.59 -29.52
C LEU A 210 3.24 -15.26 -29.14
N GLY A 211 3.08 -14.24 -29.98
CA GLY A 211 3.52 -12.88 -29.68
C GLY A 211 2.80 -12.30 -28.46
N LEU A 212 1.50 -12.56 -28.30
CA LEU A 212 0.74 -12.17 -27.12
C LEU A 212 1.19 -12.93 -25.86
N ALA A 213 1.46 -14.24 -25.97
CA ALA A 213 2.00 -15.03 -24.86
C ALA A 213 3.40 -14.53 -24.44
N ALA A 214 4.27 -14.21 -25.39
CA ALA A 214 5.59 -13.66 -25.12
C ALA A 214 5.49 -12.26 -24.48
N ALA A 215 4.60 -11.40 -25.00
CA ALA A 215 4.34 -10.09 -24.41
C ALA A 215 3.83 -10.21 -22.97
N SER A 216 2.92 -11.14 -22.68
CA SER A 216 2.50 -11.45 -21.31
C SER A 216 3.70 -11.81 -20.43
N GLY A 217 4.63 -12.61 -20.93
CA GLY A 217 5.86 -12.98 -20.23
C GLY A 217 6.78 -11.79 -19.91
N ILE A 218 6.88 -10.81 -20.81
CA ILE A 218 7.63 -9.56 -20.59
C ILE A 218 7.00 -8.77 -19.44
N PHE A 219 5.68 -8.60 -19.41
CA PHE A 219 5.00 -7.92 -18.31
C PHE A 219 5.19 -8.63 -16.96
N PHE A 220 5.24 -9.97 -16.95
CA PHE A 220 5.62 -10.73 -15.75
C PHE A 220 7.08 -10.52 -15.33
N SER A 221 7.99 -10.30 -16.28
CA SER A 221 9.37 -9.93 -15.91
C SER A 221 9.42 -8.51 -15.31
N LEU A 222 8.63 -7.58 -15.84
CA LEU A 222 8.55 -6.22 -15.31
C LEU A 222 7.92 -6.18 -13.91
N ILE A 223 6.93 -7.03 -13.61
CA ILE A 223 6.35 -7.08 -12.26
C ILE A 223 7.34 -7.65 -11.24
N ILE A 224 8.18 -8.64 -11.61
CA ILE A 224 9.33 -9.06 -10.76
C ILE A 224 10.25 -7.87 -10.49
N PHE A 225 10.49 -7.05 -11.51
CA PHE A 225 11.34 -5.85 -11.41
C PHE A 225 10.66 -4.65 -10.71
N THR A 226 9.38 -4.80 -10.32
CA THR A 226 8.60 -3.78 -9.61
C THR A 226 8.39 -4.15 -8.15
N TRP A 227 8.13 -5.43 -7.87
CA TRP A 227 7.77 -5.89 -6.52
C TRP A 227 8.34 -7.28 -6.24
N VAL A 228 8.93 -7.46 -5.06
CA VAL A 228 9.51 -8.74 -4.62
C VAL A 228 8.49 -9.87 -4.55
N GLY A 229 7.21 -9.54 -4.30
CA GLY A 229 6.09 -10.49 -4.32
C GLY A 229 5.61 -10.87 -5.73
N GLY A 230 6.12 -10.22 -6.79
CA GLY A 230 5.79 -10.45 -8.20
C GLY A 230 5.76 -11.91 -8.66
N PRO A 231 6.66 -12.81 -8.19
CA PRO A 231 6.63 -14.24 -8.52
C PRO A 231 5.29 -14.94 -8.26
N VAL A 232 4.48 -14.46 -7.31
CA VAL A 232 3.16 -15.05 -7.03
C VAL A 232 2.21 -14.99 -8.24
N PHE A 233 2.29 -13.90 -9.03
CA PHE A 233 1.45 -13.72 -10.21
C PHE A 233 1.83 -14.66 -11.35
N ILE A 234 3.10 -15.07 -11.40
CA ILE A 234 3.63 -16.03 -12.37
C ILE A 234 3.20 -17.45 -11.98
N SER A 235 3.25 -17.77 -10.69
CA SER A 235 2.78 -19.06 -10.17
C SER A 235 1.31 -19.34 -10.47
N PHE A 236 0.51 -18.28 -10.56
CA PHE A 236 -0.88 -18.37 -10.99
C PHE A 236 -1.04 -19.00 -12.39
N ILE A 237 -0.11 -18.79 -13.33
CA ILE A 237 -0.15 -19.42 -14.67
C ILE A 237 -0.05 -20.95 -14.54
N GLY A 238 0.83 -21.45 -13.67
CA GLY A 238 0.96 -22.88 -13.41
C GLY A 238 -0.30 -23.48 -12.77
N LEU A 239 -0.88 -22.78 -11.78
CA LEU A 239 -2.14 -23.17 -11.14
C LEU A 239 -3.28 -23.24 -12.16
N TYR A 240 -3.43 -22.21 -12.99
CA TYR A 240 -4.43 -22.19 -14.05
C TYR A 240 -4.22 -23.32 -15.06
N ALA A 241 -2.99 -23.55 -15.51
CA ALA A 241 -2.68 -24.62 -16.44
C ALA A 241 -3.08 -26.00 -15.89
N LEU A 242 -2.79 -26.26 -14.61
CA LEU A 242 -3.22 -27.47 -13.91
C LEU A 242 -4.75 -27.62 -13.92
N VAL A 243 -5.48 -26.58 -13.51
CA VAL A 243 -6.95 -26.63 -13.41
C VAL A 243 -7.60 -26.78 -14.78
N GLN A 244 -7.21 -25.94 -15.75
CA GLN A 244 -7.77 -26.01 -17.11
C GLN A 244 -7.45 -27.34 -17.78
N ARG A 245 -6.22 -27.87 -17.62
CA ARG A 245 -5.88 -29.19 -18.16
C ARG A 245 -6.70 -30.31 -17.53
N THR A 246 -7.00 -30.22 -16.23
CA THR A 246 -7.89 -31.18 -15.55
C THR A 246 -9.30 -31.14 -16.14
N ILE A 247 -9.84 -29.94 -16.41
CA ILE A 247 -11.16 -29.78 -17.04
C ILE A 247 -11.15 -30.34 -18.47
N ASP A 248 -10.11 -30.06 -19.25
CA ASP A 248 -9.98 -30.55 -20.62
C ASP A 248 -9.81 -32.07 -20.67
N LEU A 249 -9.02 -32.68 -19.78
CA LEU A 249 -8.90 -34.14 -19.66
C LEU A 249 -10.23 -34.80 -19.35
N LYS A 250 -10.98 -34.24 -18.39
CA LYS A 250 -12.33 -34.72 -18.06
C LYS A 250 -13.28 -34.63 -19.26
N ALA A 251 -13.15 -33.57 -20.06
CA ALA A 251 -13.94 -33.35 -21.28
C ALA A 251 -13.43 -34.12 -22.51
N GLY A 252 -12.33 -34.88 -22.40
CA GLY A 252 -11.70 -35.56 -23.53
C GLY A 252 -11.12 -34.61 -24.61
N LYS A 253 -10.72 -33.39 -24.22
CA LYS A 253 -10.20 -32.36 -25.13
C LYS A 253 -8.67 -32.31 -25.10
N GLU A 254 -8.09 -31.99 -26.26
CA GLU A 254 -6.67 -31.63 -26.36
C GLU A 254 -6.43 -30.22 -25.83
N SER A 255 -5.28 -30.01 -25.17
CA SER A 255 -4.92 -28.74 -24.52
C SER A 255 -3.53 -28.26 -24.93
N ASP A 256 -3.06 -28.63 -26.13
CA ASP A 256 -1.74 -28.23 -26.61
C ASP A 256 -1.59 -26.70 -26.64
N TYR A 257 -2.63 -25.98 -27.06
CA TYR A 257 -2.67 -24.51 -27.05
C TYR A 257 -2.32 -23.91 -25.67
N LEU A 258 -2.88 -24.50 -24.60
CA LEU A 258 -2.67 -24.06 -23.22
C LEU A 258 -1.22 -24.24 -22.80
N PHE A 259 -0.65 -25.41 -23.11
CA PHE A 259 0.74 -25.72 -22.81
C PHE A 259 1.68 -24.77 -23.57
N ILE A 260 1.47 -24.61 -24.88
CA ILE A 260 2.31 -23.75 -25.72
C ILE A 260 2.28 -22.30 -25.24
N CYS A 261 1.09 -21.73 -25.00
CA CYS A 261 0.98 -20.36 -24.49
C CYS A 261 1.65 -20.21 -23.11
N SER A 262 1.41 -21.14 -22.18
CA SER A 262 2.00 -21.07 -20.83
C SER A 262 3.53 -21.18 -20.86
N VAL A 263 4.09 -22.08 -21.67
CA VAL A 263 5.53 -22.24 -21.84
C VAL A 263 6.16 -21.01 -22.48
N ILE A 264 5.56 -20.43 -23.52
CA ILE A 264 6.09 -19.22 -24.16
C ILE A 264 6.06 -18.03 -23.21
N THR A 265 4.98 -17.90 -22.42
CA THR A 265 4.90 -16.88 -21.37
C THR A 265 6.02 -17.04 -20.35
N LEU A 266 6.22 -18.24 -19.78
CA LEU A 266 7.28 -18.47 -18.79
C LEU A 266 8.69 -18.37 -19.39
N LEU A 267 8.91 -18.80 -20.63
CA LEU A 267 10.19 -18.64 -21.33
C LEU A 267 10.52 -17.17 -21.56
N ALA A 268 9.54 -16.37 -21.98
CA ALA A 268 9.73 -14.93 -22.11
C ALA A 268 10.00 -14.28 -20.75
N THR A 269 9.23 -14.63 -19.71
CA THR A 269 9.51 -14.16 -18.34
C THR A 269 10.94 -14.48 -17.92
N LEU A 270 11.38 -15.73 -18.11
CA LEU A 270 12.73 -16.17 -17.79
C LEU A 270 13.80 -15.38 -18.55
N LEU A 271 13.65 -15.26 -19.88
CA LEU A 271 14.61 -14.60 -20.75
C LEU A 271 14.87 -13.16 -20.34
N PHE A 272 13.83 -12.43 -19.92
CA PHE A 272 13.94 -11.04 -19.48
C PHE A 272 14.29 -10.90 -17.99
N THR A 273 13.94 -11.86 -17.14
CA THR A 273 14.30 -11.83 -15.72
C THR A 273 15.80 -12.04 -15.52
N ILE A 274 16.45 -12.85 -16.38
CA ILE A 274 17.91 -13.10 -16.30
C ILE A 274 18.74 -11.80 -16.33
N PRO A 275 18.64 -10.92 -17.35
CA PRO A 275 19.44 -9.70 -17.39
C PRO A 275 19.05 -8.69 -16.29
N PHE A 276 17.78 -8.64 -15.88
CA PHE A 276 17.36 -7.76 -14.77
C PHE A 276 17.92 -8.23 -13.43
N ALA A 277 17.86 -9.53 -13.13
CA ALA A 277 18.51 -10.08 -11.96
C ALA A 277 20.03 -9.90 -12.03
N ALA A 278 20.64 -10.19 -13.19
CA ALA A 278 22.07 -10.06 -13.40
C ALA A 278 22.62 -8.66 -13.04
N GLY A 279 21.86 -7.61 -13.34
CA GLY A 279 22.24 -6.21 -13.08
C GLY A 279 22.11 -5.76 -11.62
N GLU A 280 21.35 -6.49 -10.80
CA GLU A 280 21.03 -6.06 -9.42
C GLU A 280 21.58 -7.01 -8.33
N ILE A 281 22.30 -8.07 -8.72
CA ILE A 281 22.91 -9.01 -7.77
C ILE A 281 23.91 -8.30 -6.87
N ARG A 282 23.87 -8.67 -5.59
CA ARG A 282 24.75 -8.12 -4.55
C ARG A 282 25.52 -9.25 -3.87
N PRO A 283 26.78 -9.01 -3.47
CA PRO A 283 27.58 -9.98 -2.72
C PRO A 283 26.85 -10.44 -1.45
N GLY A 284 26.72 -11.75 -1.26
CA GLY A 284 26.03 -12.35 -0.10
C GLY A 284 24.50 -12.39 -0.19
N LEU A 285 23.89 -11.80 -1.22
CA LEU A 285 22.43 -11.81 -1.47
C LEU A 285 22.07 -12.44 -2.82
N GLU A 286 22.99 -13.21 -3.43
CA GLU A 286 22.87 -13.74 -4.79
C GLU A 286 21.66 -14.67 -4.97
N MET A 287 21.16 -15.28 -3.89
CA MET A 287 20.04 -16.23 -3.88
C MET A 287 18.92 -15.84 -2.90
N SER A 288 18.75 -14.54 -2.62
CA SER A 288 17.72 -14.06 -1.70
C SER A 288 16.35 -13.89 -2.38
N ALA A 289 15.28 -14.29 -1.69
CA ALA A 289 13.90 -14.00 -2.13
C ALA A 289 13.44 -12.57 -1.77
N MET A 290 14.15 -11.90 -0.85
CA MET A 290 13.81 -10.55 -0.37
C MET A 290 14.43 -9.44 -1.21
N TYR A 291 15.37 -9.79 -2.09
CA TYR A 291 16.07 -8.90 -3.01
C TYR A 291 15.95 -9.45 -4.43
N LEU A 292 16.12 -8.59 -5.44
CA LEU A 292 16.23 -9.10 -6.81
C LEU A 292 17.55 -9.87 -6.96
N SER A 293 17.47 -11.15 -7.29
CA SER A 293 18.61 -12.06 -7.27
C SER A 293 18.41 -13.23 -8.24
N TRP A 294 19.32 -14.22 -8.21
CA TRP A 294 19.13 -15.46 -8.96
C TRP A 294 17.96 -16.31 -8.44
N PHE A 295 17.43 -16.02 -7.25
CA PHE A 295 16.25 -16.70 -6.72
C PHE A 295 15.08 -16.61 -7.68
N GLN A 296 14.75 -15.43 -8.21
CA GLN A 296 13.60 -15.24 -9.10
C GLN A 296 13.81 -15.97 -10.44
N VAL A 297 15.04 -16.03 -10.94
CA VAL A 297 15.40 -16.80 -12.15
C VAL A 297 15.17 -18.30 -11.92
N VAL A 298 15.69 -18.83 -10.82
CA VAL A 298 15.51 -20.24 -10.42
C VAL A 298 14.04 -20.56 -10.17
N TYR A 299 13.29 -19.64 -9.57
CA TYR A 299 11.86 -19.77 -9.35
C TYR A 299 11.10 -19.94 -10.67
N VAL A 300 11.35 -19.09 -11.66
CA VAL A 300 10.71 -19.19 -12.98
C VAL A 300 11.14 -20.47 -13.71
N LEU A 301 12.41 -20.90 -13.57
CA LEU A 301 12.89 -22.19 -14.10
C LEU A 301 12.14 -23.38 -13.49
N ILE A 302 11.92 -23.37 -12.16
CA ILE A 302 11.15 -24.41 -11.47
C ILE A 302 9.70 -24.43 -11.97
N MET A 303 9.08 -23.27 -12.14
CA MET A 303 7.73 -23.16 -12.70
C MET A 303 7.65 -23.70 -14.14
N LEU A 304 8.64 -23.40 -14.97
CA LEU A 304 8.74 -23.91 -16.33
C LEU A 304 8.92 -25.44 -16.35
N ALA A 305 9.82 -25.98 -15.52
CA ALA A 305 9.98 -27.42 -15.36
C ALA A 305 8.69 -28.10 -14.88
N GLY A 306 7.98 -27.46 -13.95
CA GLY A 306 6.65 -27.85 -13.50
C GLY A 306 5.65 -27.95 -14.65
N LEU A 307 5.59 -26.98 -15.56
CA LEU A 307 4.73 -27.05 -16.75
C LEU A 307 5.07 -28.23 -17.67
N PHE A 308 6.35 -28.53 -17.90
CA PHE A 308 6.75 -29.69 -18.70
C PHE A 308 6.33 -31.01 -18.03
N LEU A 309 6.47 -31.12 -16.71
CA LEU A 309 5.99 -32.28 -15.94
C LEU A 309 4.47 -32.40 -16.02
N LEU A 310 3.74 -31.29 -15.83
CA LEU A 310 2.29 -31.21 -15.97
C LEU A 310 1.85 -31.70 -17.35
N TRP A 311 2.51 -31.25 -18.41
CA TRP A 311 2.14 -31.63 -19.77
C TRP A 311 2.47 -33.10 -20.06
N GLY A 312 3.67 -33.56 -19.74
CA GLY A 312 4.11 -34.95 -19.94
C GLY A 312 3.22 -35.94 -19.20
N PHE A 313 2.87 -35.65 -17.95
CA PHE A 313 1.95 -36.49 -17.18
C PHE A 313 0.53 -36.48 -17.76
N SER A 314 0.06 -35.34 -18.27
CA SER A 314 -1.26 -35.27 -18.93
C SER A 314 -1.33 -36.15 -20.18
N ILE A 315 -0.24 -36.24 -20.94
CA ILE A 315 -0.12 -37.13 -22.09
C ILE A 315 -0.12 -38.59 -21.63
N TYR A 316 0.59 -38.90 -20.55
CA TYR A 316 0.60 -40.25 -19.99
C TYR A 316 -0.81 -40.71 -19.59
N VAL A 317 -1.54 -39.87 -18.83
CA VAL A 317 -2.94 -40.11 -18.43
C VAL A 317 -3.83 -40.34 -19.67
N SER A 318 -3.68 -39.49 -20.69
CA SER A 318 -4.46 -39.60 -21.93
C SER A 318 -4.14 -40.88 -22.71
N LYS A 319 -2.85 -41.20 -22.91
CA LYS A 319 -2.38 -42.37 -23.67
C LYS A 319 -2.69 -43.70 -22.96
N LYS A 320 -2.75 -43.70 -21.64
CA LYS A 320 -3.07 -44.89 -20.82
C LYS A 320 -4.55 -44.99 -20.48
N GLU A 321 -5.39 -44.09 -20.99
CA GLU A 321 -6.84 -44.05 -20.75
C GLU A 321 -7.18 -44.10 -19.25
N MET A 322 -6.37 -43.42 -18.43
CA MET A 322 -6.56 -43.37 -16.98
C MET A 322 -7.70 -42.40 -16.61
N ASP A 323 -8.35 -42.62 -15.45
CA ASP A 323 -9.31 -41.65 -14.91
C ASP A 323 -8.62 -40.27 -14.76
N TRP A 324 -9.28 -39.21 -15.26
CA TRP A 324 -8.78 -37.84 -15.20
C TRP A 324 -8.39 -37.41 -13.77
N LYS A 325 -8.98 -38.01 -12.72
CA LYS A 325 -8.66 -37.72 -11.31
C LYS A 325 -7.21 -38.03 -10.93
N TYR A 326 -6.58 -38.98 -11.60
CA TYR A 326 -5.16 -39.29 -11.35
C TYR A 326 -4.27 -38.09 -11.68
N TYR A 327 -4.68 -37.25 -12.64
CA TYR A 327 -3.92 -36.08 -13.04
C TYR A 327 -3.69 -35.10 -11.87
N PRO A 328 -4.71 -34.44 -11.29
CA PRO A 328 -4.50 -33.54 -10.16
C PRO A 328 -4.01 -34.28 -8.90
N GLY A 329 -4.41 -35.54 -8.68
CA GLY A 329 -4.04 -36.30 -7.48
C GLY A 329 -2.54 -36.56 -7.35
N VAL A 330 -1.90 -37.04 -8.41
CA VAL A 330 -0.44 -37.29 -8.42
C VAL A 330 0.34 -35.98 -8.35
N LEU A 331 -0.18 -34.90 -8.93
CA LEU A 331 0.49 -33.60 -8.92
C LEU A 331 0.47 -32.94 -7.53
N ILE A 332 -0.63 -33.08 -6.79
CA ILE A 332 -0.66 -32.68 -5.37
C ILE A 332 0.40 -33.46 -4.59
N LEU A 333 0.52 -34.77 -4.82
CA LEU A 333 1.56 -35.59 -4.18
C LEU A 333 2.97 -35.12 -4.54
N ILE A 334 3.23 -34.77 -5.80
CA ILE A 334 4.52 -34.24 -6.27
C ILE A 334 4.82 -32.89 -5.64
N LEU A 335 3.85 -31.98 -5.55
CA LEU A 335 4.02 -30.67 -4.91
C LEU A 335 4.36 -30.83 -3.42
N VAL A 336 3.63 -31.68 -2.70
CA VAL A 336 3.88 -31.97 -1.28
C VAL A 336 5.26 -32.62 -1.08
N SER A 337 5.60 -33.59 -1.92
CA SER A 337 6.91 -34.26 -1.87
C SER A 337 8.04 -33.30 -2.24
N GLY A 338 7.83 -32.41 -3.22
CA GLY A 338 8.76 -31.38 -3.64
C GLY A 338 9.04 -30.38 -2.52
N LEU A 339 8.00 -29.88 -1.84
CA LEU A 339 8.17 -29.03 -0.65
C LEU A 339 8.96 -29.72 0.46
N PHE A 340 8.72 -31.02 0.68
CA PHE A 340 9.48 -31.81 1.64
C PHE A 340 10.95 -31.98 1.22
N LEU A 341 11.23 -32.21 -0.07
CA LEU A 341 12.59 -32.28 -0.60
C LEU A 341 13.31 -30.94 -0.48
N VAL A 342 12.65 -29.82 -0.81
CA VAL A 342 13.22 -28.48 -0.63
C VAL A 342 13.61 -28.27 0.83
N ARG A 343 12.75 -28.65 1.78
CA ARG A 343 13.09 -28.59 3.22
C ARG A 343 14.35 -29.38 3.59
N ILE A 344 14.59 -30.53 2.96
CA ILE A 344 15.77 -31.37 3.23
C ILE A 344 17.04 -30.79 2.60
N PHE A 345 16.96 -30.35 1.33
CA PHE A 345 18.13 -29.93 0.56
C PHE A 345 18.49 -28.45 0.73
N SER A 346 17.53 -27.59 1.07
CA SER A 346 17.75 -26.17 1.32
C SER A 346 16.73 -25.63 2.32
N VAL A 347 17.18 -25.55 3.58
CA VAL A 347 16.40 -24.95 4.68
C VAL A 347 16.04 -23.50 4.37
N GLU A 348 16.94 -22.77 3.73
CA GLU A 348 16.77 -21.37 3.35
C GLU A 348 15.65 -21.19 2.31
N TYR A 349 15.68 -21.94 1.20
CA TYR A 349 14.60 -21.88 0.19
C TYR A 349 13.25 -22.29 0.77
N TYR A 350 13.24 -23.31 1.63
CA TYR A 350 12.03 -23.68 2.35
C TYR A 350 11.53 -22.53 3.23
N GLY A 351 12.44 -21.88 3.95
CA GLY A 351 12.16 -20.68 4.75
C GLY A 351 11.51 -19.57 3.93
N PHE A 352 12.08 -19.21 2.78
CA PHE A 352 11.50 -18.18 1.90
C PHE A 352 10.10 -18.53 1.39
N ILE A 353 9.86 -19.79 1.02
CA ILE A 353 8.52 -20.24 0.60
C ILE A 353 7.51 -20.12 1.75
N VAL A 354 7.89 -20.61 2.94
CA VAL A 354 7.02 -20.55 4.12
C VAL A 354 6.74 -19.10 4.52
N GLU A 355 7.75 -18.24 4.51
CA GLU A 355 7.59 -16.84 4.87
C GLU A 355 6.75 -16.07 3.85
N GLY A 356 6.91 -16.35 2.54
CA GLY A 356 6.01 -15.82 1.52
C GLY A 356 4.55 -16.23 1.75
N LEU A 357 4.29 -17.49 2.10
CA LEU A 357 2.94 -17.96 2.42
C LEU A 357 2.38 -17.30 3.69
N ARG A 358 3.21 -17.11 4.71
CA ARG A 358 2.84 -16.39 5.95
C ARG A 358 2.50 -14.94 5.65
N PHE A 359 3.38 -14.25 4.90
CA PHE A 359 3.19 -12.88 4.46
C PHE A 359 1.85 -12.71 3.78
N PHE A 360 1.52 -13.50 2.75
CA PHE A 360 0.23 -13.39 2.05
C PHE A 360 -0.98 -13.72 2.96
N SER A 361 -0.79 -14.55 3.98
CA SER A 361 -1.82 -14.91 4.95
C SER A 361 -1.99 -13.88 6.09
N GLY A 362 -1.29 -12.73 6.03
CA GLY A 362 -1.33 -11.71 7.08
C GLY A 362 -0.63 -12.14 8.36
N LYS A 363 0.37 -13.03 8.26
CA LYS A 363 1.16 -13.53 9.39
C LYS A 363 2.61 -13.11 9.22
N GLY A 364 3.20 -12.56 10.26
CA GLY A 364 4.60 -12.15 10.32
C GLY A 364 4.85 -11.46 11.65
N GLU A 365 6.12 -11.28 12.01
CA GLU A 365 6.51 -10.69 13.30
C GLU A 365 5.94 -9.28 13.49
N TYR A 366 6.07 -8.43 12.47
CA TYR A 366 5.60 -7.04 12.49
C TYR A 366 4.25 -6.83 11.82
N ILE A 367 3.72 -7.82 11.10
CA ILE A 367 2.50 -7.65 10.29
C ILE A 367 1.28 -7.33 11.16
N GLY A 368 1.25 -7.82 12.40
CA GLY A 368 0.15 -7.58 13.34
C GLY A 368 -0.02 -6.12 13.77
N THR A 369 1.05 -5.30 13.68
CA THR A 369 1.04 -3.89 14.09
C THR A 369 0.70 -2.95 12.92
N ILE A 370 0.66 -3.46 11.68
CA ILE A 370 0.38 -2.68 10.47
C ILE A 370 -1.14 -2.63 10.21
N SER A 371 -1.70 -1.42 10.17
CA SER A 371 -3.14 -1.19 9.99
C SER A 371 -3.70 -1.77 8.68
N GLU A 372 -2.90 -1.75 7.62
CA GLU A 372 -3.27 -2.21 6.27
C GLU A 372 -3.14 -3.73 6.08
N ALA A 373 -2.43 -4.41 6.97
CA ALA A 373 -2.29 -5.85 6.95
C ALA A 373 -3.43 -6.57 7.69
N VAL A 374 -4.34 -5.83 8.31
CA VAL A 374 -5.52 -6.41 8.97
C VAL A 374 -6.47 -7.02 7.92
N PRO A 375 -7.07 -8.19 8.18
CA PRO A 375 -8.08 -8.79 7.31
C PRO A 375 -9.22 -7.84 6.95
N LEU A 376 -9.77 -7.97 5.74
CA LEU A 376 -10.73 -7.02 5.16
C LEU A 376 -12.00 -6.81 5.98
N PHE A 377 -12.44 -7.84 6.70
CA PHE A 377 -13.67 -7.81 7.49
C PHE A 377 -13.41 -7.69 9.00
N LEU A 378 -12.18 -7.45 9.44
CA LEU A 378 -11.83 -7.36 10.86
C LEU A 378 -11.30 -5.97 11.20
N THR A 379 -11.51 -5.50 12.43
CA THR A 379 -10.74 -4.37 12.99
C THR A 379 -9.38 -4.85 13.47
N SER A 380 -8.45 -3.96 13.81
CA SER A 380 -7.19 -4.32 14.49
C SER A 380 -7.45 -5.12 15.77
N GLN A 381 -8.55 -4.82 16.48
CA GLN A 381 -9.02 -5.57 17.66
C GLN A 381 -9.71 -6.91 17.35
N GLY A 382 -9.73 -7.36 16.08
CA GLY A 382 -10.36 -8.62 15.66
C GLY A 382 -11.90 -8.62 15.61
N LYS A 383 -12.57 -7.47 15.67
CA LYS A 383 -14.05 -7.38 15.57
C LYS A 383 -14.51 -7.32 14.12
N LEU A 384 -15.65 -7.93 13.81
CA LEU A 384 -16.26 -7.86 12.47
C LEU A 384 -16.60 -6.41 12.09
N THR A 385 -16.18 -5.97 10.91
CA THR A 385 -16.52 -4.67 10.32
C THR A 385 -16.75 -4.77 8.82
N PHE A 386 -17.63 -3.91 8.30
CA PHE A 386 -17.84 -3.73 6.85
C PHE A 386 -17.30 -2.38 6.35
N SER A 387 -16.77 -1.53 7.23
CA SER A 387 -16.30 -0.20 6.84
C SER A 387 -15.19 -0.26 5.80
N SER A 388 -14.22 -1.16 5.97
CA SER A 388 -13.09 -1.29 5.04
C SER A 388 -13.54 -1.71 3.64
N VAL A 389 -14.36 -2.76 3.52
CA VAL A 389 -14.86 -3.20 2.21
C VAL A 389 -15.76 -2.15 1.53
N LEU A 390 -16.59 -1.46 2.31
CA LEU A 390 -17.45 -0.38 1.79
C LEU A 390 -16.63 0.86 1.40
N GLY A 391 -15.56 1.17 2.12
CA GLY A 391 -14.62 2.23 1.75
C GLY A 391 -13.88 1.92 0.45
N SER A 392 -13.41 0.68 0.29
CA SER A 392 -12.68 0.23 -0.91
C SER A 392 -13.57 0.14 -2.16
N PHE A 393 -14.81 -0.37 -2.03
CA PHE A 393 -15.62 -0.76 -3.19
C PHE A 393 -17.03 -0.11 -3.23
N GLY A 394 -17.54 0.38 -2.11
CA GLY A 394 -18.94 0.81 -2.00
C GLY A 394 -19.92 -0.32 -2.34
N LEU A 395 -21.03 0.02 -3.01
CA LEU A 395 -22.05 -0.97 -3.39
C LEU A 395 -21.64 -1.86 -4.58
N THR A 396 -20.56 -1.53 -5.29
CA THR A 396 -20.05 -2.39 -6.38
C THR A 396 -19.61 -3.75 -5.85
N PHE A 397 -19.21 -3.86 -4.59
CA PHE A 397 -18.89 -5.16 -3.98
C PHE A 397 -20.09 -6.11 -3.99
N LEU A 398 -21.27 -5.64 -3.58
CA LEU A 398 -22.49 -6.45 -3.57
C LEU A 398 -22.94 -6.83 -4.99
N ALA A 399 -22.84 -5.88 -5.93
CA ALA A 399 -23.11 -6.14 -7.34
C ALA A 399 -22.13 -7.20 -7.90
N ALA A 400 -20.84 -7.06 -7.62
CA ALA A 400 -19.82 -8.02 -8.03
C ALA A 400 -20.05 -9.41 -7.46
N LEU A 401 -20.49 -9.55 -6.20
CA LEU A 401 -20.87 -10.84 -5.61
C LEU A 401 -22.04 -11.50 -6.37
N ALA A 402 -23.06 -10.73 -6.72
CA ALA A 402 -24.18 -11.22 -7.52
C ALA A 402 -23.72 -11.63 -8.94
N GLY A 403 -22.84 -10.83 -9.56
CA GLY A 403 -22.23 -11.14 -10.85
C GLY A 403 -21.38 -12.41 -10.81
N LEU A 404 -20.55 -12.58 -9.78
CA LEU A 404 -19.75 -13.79 -9.55
C LEU A 404 -20.65 -15.02 -9.37
N PHE A 405 -21.70 -14.92 -8.56
CA PHE A 405 -22.66 -16.00 -8.37
C PHE A 405 -23.31 -16.43 -9.69
N LEU A 406 -23.80 -15.47 -10.48
CA LEU A 406 -24.39 -15.76 -11.78
C LEU A 406 -23.37 -16.38 -12.74
N PHE A 407 -22.16 -15.84 -12.79
CA PHE A 407 -21.09 -16.34 -13.66
C PHE A 407 -20.69 -17.79 -13.32
N VAL A 408 -20.62 -18.14 -12.04
CA VAL A 408 -20.35 -19.52 -11.59
C VAL A 408 -21.47 -20.48 -12.05
N LEU A 409 -22.74 -20.04 -12.03
CA LEU A 409 -23.86 -20.85 -12.53
C LEU A 409 -23.81 -21.03 -14.07
N GLU A 410 -23.26 -20.04 -14.79
CA GLU A 410 -23.08 -20.10 -16.24
C GLU A 410 -21.87 -20.94 -16.67
N LEU A 411 -20.82 -21.01 -15.83
CA LEU A 411 -19.65 -21.87 -16.00
C LEU A 411 -20.00 -23.35 -15.81
N LYS A 412 -20.70 -23.93 -16.79
CA LYS A 412 -21.14 -25.34 -16.76
C LYS A 412 -20.06 -26.30 -17.25
N GLY A 413 -19.30 -26.85 -16.31
CA GLY A 413 -18.48 -28.05 -16.48
C GLY A 413 -17.64 -28.07 -17.76
N GLU A 414 -17.78 -29.13 -18.56
CA GLU A 414 -16.98 -29.39 -19.78
C GLU A 414 -17.17 -28.35 -20.91
N LYS A 415 -18.14 -27.45 -20.79
CA LYS A 415 -18.40 -26.35 -21.74
C LYS A 415 -17.83 -25.01 -21.30
N ALA A 416 -17.18 -24.95 -20.14
CA ALA A 416 -16.50 -23.75 -19.67
C ALA A 416 -15.43 -23.33 -20.68
N LYS A 417 -15.42 -22.03 -21.02
CA LYS A 417 -14.39 -21.46 -21.89
C LYS A 417 -13.10 -21.25 -21.08
N PRO A 418 -11.92 -21.50 -21.64
CA PRO A 418 -10.64 -21.34 -20.94
C PRO A 418 -10.46 -19.96 -20.32
N GLU A 419 -10.79 -18.89 -21.06
CA GLU A 419 -10.72 -17.52 -20.56
C GLU A 419 -11.64 -17.24 -19.36
N GLY A 420 -12.80 -17.91 -19.29
CA GLY A 420 -13.73 -17.78 -18.17
C GLY A 420 -13.25 -18.52 -16.92
N VAL A 421 -12.64 -19.70 -17.09
CA VAL A 421 -11.99 -20.45 -16.00
C VAL A 421 -10.82 -19.66 -15.43
N PHE A 422 -9.99 -19.07 -16.31
CA PHE A 422 -8.89 -18.19 -15.91
C PHE A 422 -9.40 -17.04 -15.03
N PHE A 423 -10.41 -16.32 -15.52
CA PHE A 423 -10.97 -15.17 -14.81
C PHE A 423 -11.58 -15.55 -13.45
N LEU A 424 -12.26 -16.71 -13.35
CA LEU A 424 -12.77 -17.21 -12.07
C LEU A 424 -11.64 -17.50 -11.08
N LEU A 425 -10.62 -18.26 -11.49
CA LEU A 425 -9.49 -18.58 -10.61
C LEU A 425 -8.74 -17.32 -10.17
N TRP A 426 -8.58 -16.36 -11.07
CA TRP A 426 -7.93 -15.10 -10.78
C TRP A 426 -8.73 -14.31 -9.73
N THR A 427 -10.05 -14.29 -9.88
CA THR A 427 -10.95 -13.67 -8.90
C THR A 427 -10.82 -14.32 -7.53
N LEU A 428 -10.79 -15.65 -7.46
CA LEU A 428 -10.62 -16.37 -6.19
C LEU A 428 -9.25 -16.09 -5.55
N PHE A 429 -8.20 -16.00 -6.38
CA PHE A 429 -6.86 -15.67 -5.91
C PHE A 429 -6.79 -14.26 -5.33
N TYR A 430 -7.30 -13.24 -6.03
CA TYR A 430 -7.30 -11.86 -5.52
C TYR A 430 -8.27 -11.67 -4.34
N ALA A 431 -9.39 -12.39 -4.32
CA ALA A 431 -10.28 -12.43 -3.17
C ALA A 431 -9.56 -13.01 -1.94
N TYR A 432 -8.80 -14.10 -2.09
CA TYR A 432 -8.00 -14.66 -0.99
C TYR A 432 -7.01 -13.65 -0.42
N LEU A 433 -6.27 -12.94 -1.30
CA LEU A 433 -5.33 -11.92 -0.89
C LEU A 433 -6.03 -10.79 -0.12
N ALA A 434 -7.09 -10.22 -0.70
CA ALA A 434 -7.83 -9.12 -0.08
C ALA A 434 -8.51 -9.54 1.23
N LEU A 435 -9.09 -10.75 1.30
CA LEU A 435 -9.67 -11.28 2.53
C LEU A 435 -8.64 -11.46 3.64
N SER A 436 -7.43 -11.88 3.28
CA SER A 436 -6.32 -12.04 4.22
C SER A 436 -5.79 -10.70 4.70
N GLN A 437 -5.65 -9.71 3.80
CA GLN A 437 -5.13 -8.39 4.12
C GLN A 437 -5.80 -7.32 3.26
N ARG A 438 -6.36 -6.28 3.90
CA ARG A 438 -7.09 -5.21 3.19
C ARG A 438 -6.23 -4.42 2.21
N ARG A 439 -4.90 -4.37 2.39
CA ARG A 439 -4.00 -3.70 1.44
C ARG A 439 -4.17 -4.24 0.02
N PHE A 440 -4.41 -5.54 -0.18
CA PHE A 440 -4.57 -6.12 -1.53
C PHE A 440 -5.93 -5.82 -2.19
N THR A 441 -6.76 -4.94 -1.62
CA THR A 441 -8.01 -4.51 -2.26
C THR A 441 -7.78 -3.78 -3.58
N TYR A 442 -6.63 -3.12 -3.77
CA TYR A 442 -6.28 -2.45 -5.03
C TYR A 442 -6.13 -3.44 -6.20
N LEU A 443 -5.63 -4.66 -5.95
CA LEU A 443 -5.58 -5.73 -6.96
C LEU A 443 -6.99 -6.21 -7.29
N PHE A 444 -7.79 -6.47 -6.26
CA PHE A 444 -9.14 -7.04 -6.40
C PHE A 444 -10.14 -6.08 -7.07
N ALA A 445 -9.84 -4.77 -7.08
CA ALA A 445 -10.57 -3.74 -7.80
C ALA A 445 -10.88 -4.12 -9.26
N VAL A 446 -9.93 -4.77 -9.94
CA VAL A 446 -10.09 -5.21 -11.34
C VAL A 446 -11.27 -6.17 -11.46
N ASN A 447 -11.28 -7.26 -10.70
CA ASN A 447 -12.32 -8.29 -10.78
C ASN A 447 -13.68 -7.75 -10.33
N ILE A 448 -13.71 -6.93 -9.27
CA ILE A 448 -14.94 -6.27 -8.78
C ILE A 448 -15.56 -5.40 -9.87
N SER A 449 -14.75 -4.60 -10.58
CA SER A 449 -15.25 -3.72 -11.64
C SER A 449 -15.90 -4.50 -12.79
N ILE A 450 -15.30 -5.62 -13.18
CA ILE A 450 -15.76 -6.46 -14.30
C ILE A 450 -17.05 -7.21 -13.92
N PHE A 451 -17.12 -7.81 -12.74
CA PHE A 451 -18.35 -8.50 -12.31
C PHE A 451 -19.50 -7.54 -12.06
N THR A 452 -19.21 -6.35 -11.55
CA THR A 452 -20.21 -5.27 -11.41
C THR A 452 -20.78 -4.91 -12.78
N ALA A 453 -19.92 -4.69 -13.78
CA ALA A 453 -20.35 -4.39 -15.13
C ALA A 453 -21.17 -5.53 -15.75
N TYR A 454 -20.74 -6.78 -15.57
CA TYR A 454 -21.44 -7.95 -16.07
C TYR A 454 -22.87 -8.05 -15.52
N ILE A 455 -23.06 -7.98 -14.20
CA ILE A 455 -24.40 -8.09 -13.61
C ILE A 455 -25.29 -6.91 -13.99
N LEU A 456 -24.73 -5.70 -14.05
CA LEU A 456 -25.48 -4.51 -14.47
C LEU A 456 -25.96 -4.66 -15.90
N TRP A 457 -25.12 -5.19 -16.79
CA TRP A 457 -25.50 -5.39 -18.18
C TRP A 457 -26.61 -6.45 -18.32
N VAL A 458 -26.52 -7.56 -17.59
CA VAL A 458 -27.59 -8.57 -17.52
C VAL A 458 -28.93 -7.95 -17.06
N LEU A 459 -28.89 -7.10 -16.03
CA LEU A 459 -30.09 -6.42 -15.53
C LEU A 459 -30.64 -5.41 -16.53
N LEU A 460 -29.78 -4.62 -17.19
CA LEU A 460 -30.19 -3.67 -18.23
C LEU A 460 -30.80 -4.36 -19.46
N GLU A 461 -30.27 -5.53 -19.85
CA GLU A 461 -30.85 -6.35 -20.92
C GLU A 461 -32.23 -6.90 -20.52
N SER A 462 -32.43 -7.30 -19.26
CA SER A 462 -33.75 -7.73 -18.76
C SER A 462 -34.81 -6.62 -18.82
N LEU A 463 -34.38 -5.36 -18.81
CA LEU A 463 -35.21 -4.16 -18.94
C LEU A 463 -35.38 -3.69 -20.40
N ASP A 464 -34.85 -4.40 -21.40
CA ASP A 464 -34.80 -3.93 -22.80
C ASP A 464 -34.20 -2.52 -22.96
N PHE A 465 -33.34 -2.09 -22.03
CA PHE A 465 -32.95 -0.69 -21.84
C PHE A 465 -32.36 -0.07 -23.12
N GLU A 466 -31.50 -0.81 -23.84
CA GLU A 466 -30.89 -0.33 -25.08
C GLU A 466 -31.93 -0.07 -26.18
N THR A 467 -32.94 -0.95 -26.27
CA THR A 467 -34.01 -0.83 -27.27
C THR A 467 -34.84 0.41 -26.98
N GLU A 468 -35.21 0.62 -25.72
CA GLU A 468 -35.99 1.78 -25.30
C GLU A 468 -35.19 3.08 -25.43
N ALA A 469 -33.90 3.09 -25.12
CA ALA A 469 -33.04 4.26 -25.25
C ALA A 469 -32.85 4.67 -26.72
N LYS A 470 -32.78 3.70 -27.65
CA LYS A 470 -32.71 3.99 -29.09
C LYS A 470 -33.96 4.66 -29.63
N LYS A 471 -35.15 4.36 -29.07
CA LYS A 471 -36.40 5.03 -29.45
C LYS A 471 -36.39 6.53 -29.09
N LEU A 472 -35.65 6.94 -28.05
CA LEU A 472 -35.46 8.35 -27.69
C LEU A 472 -34.56 9.10 -28.68
N VAL A 473 -33.50 8.45 -29.17
CA VAL A 473 -32.47 9.09 -30.03
C VAL A 473 -32.90 9.15 -31.50
N LYS A 474 -33.80 8.27 -31.94
CA LYS A 474 -34.35 8.27 -33.31
C LYS A 474 -35.87 8.41 -33.29
N PRO A 475 -36.43 9.64 -33.40
CA PRO A 475 -37.83 9.80 -33.73
C PRO A 475 -38.02 9.31 -35.18
N GLU A 476 -38.91 8.34 -35.38
CA GLU A 476 -39.18 7.78 -36.70
C GLU A 476 -39.82 8.85 -37.59
N ASN A 477 -39.14 9.20 -38.70
CA ASN A 477 -39.71 10.02 -39.77
C ASN A 477 -40.94 9.29 -40.35
N LYS A 478 -42.15 9.75 -40.00
CA LYS A 478 -43.40 9.29 -40.60
C LYS A 478 -43.38 9.61 -42.10
N THR A 479 -43.30 8.58 -42.94
CA THR A 479 -43.77 8.66 -44.32
C THR A 479 -45.11 7.94 -44.39
N GLU A 480 -46.18 8.73 -44.49
CA GLU A 480 -47.52 8.23 -44.74
C GLU A 480 -47.59 7.53 -46.11
N LYS A 481 -48.03 6.28 -46.12
CA LYS A 481 -48.65 5.69 -47.30
C LYS A 481 -50.11 5.38 -46.98
N VAL A 482 -50.98 6.05 -47.73
CA VAL A 482 -52.44 5.92 -47.75
C VAL A 482 -52.85 4.46 -48.01
N PRO A 483 -53.86 3.91 -47.31
CA PRO A 483 -54.38 2.58 -47.60
C PRO A 483 -55.50 2.67 -48.65
N ASP A 484 -55.37 1.91 -49.73
CA ASP A 484 -56.49 1.65 -50.64
C ASP A 484 -57.30 0.43 -50.16
N SER A 485 -58.60 0.60 -50.31
CA SER A 485 -59.69 -0.20 -49.80
C SER A 485 -60.01 -1.42 -50.68
N SER A 486 -60.44 -2.52 -50.05
CA SER A 486 -61.68 -3.20 -50.46
C SER A 486 -62.01 -4.40 -49.57
N LEU A 487 -63.21 -4.34 -49.01
CA LEU A 487 -63.89 -5.35 -48.23
C LEU A 487 -64.20 -6.62 -49.04
N LYS A 488 -64.10 -7.80 -48.41
CA LYS A 488 -64.94 -8.96 -48.74
C LYS A 488 -65.58 -9.52 -47.47
N ARG A 489 -66.91 -9.63 -47.46
CA ARG A 489 -67.70 -10.24 -46.37
C ARG A 489 -68.55 -11.39 -46.90
N GLY A 490 -68.42 -12.54 -46.23
CA GLY A 490 -69.41 -13.63 -46.13
C GLY A 490 -69.42 -14.63 -47.29
N LYS A 491 -69.59 -15.94 -47.10
CA LYS A 491 -69.88 -16.81 -45.94
C LYS A 491 -69.47 -18.24 -46.35
N LYS A 492 -69.02 -19.07 -45.41
CA LYS A 492 -68.91 -20.54 -45.58
C LYS A 492 -70.18 -21.22 -45.07
N ALA A 493 -70.55 -22.33 -45.70
CA ALA A 493 -71.26 -23.44 -45.07
C ALA A 493 -70.61 -24.78 -45.50
N GLY A 494 -70.34 -25.64 -44.51
CA GLY A 494 -70.41 -27.10 -44.67
C GLY A 494 -69.16 -27.90 -45.08
N SER A 495 -68.63 -28.62 -44.08
CA SER A 495 -68.14 -30.02 -44.15
C SER A 495 -66.63 -30.30 -44.01
N LYS A 496 -66.40 -31.44 -43.35
CA LYS A 496 -65.25 -31.89 -42.54
C LYS A 496 -64.00 -32.24 -43.38
N THR A 497 -62.79 -32.11 -42.79
CA THR A 497 -61.89 -33.22 -42.38
C THR A 497 -60.50 -32.70 -41.90
N LYS A 498 -60.04 -33.20 -40.72
CA LYS A 498 -58.67 -33.30 -40.15
C LYS A 498 -57.73 -32.06 -40.05
N PHE A 499 -57.45 -31.59 -38.82
CA PHE A 499 -56.14 -31.50 -38.11
C PHE A 499 -56.17 -30.44 -36.97
N LYS A 500 -55.37 -30.71 -35.91
CA LYS A 500 -54.82 -29.82 -34.87
C LYS A 500 -55.76 -29.17 -33.83
N ASN A 501 -55.41 -29.39 -32.56
CA ASN A 501 -55.47 -28.35 -31.53
C ASN A 501 -54.10 -28.25 -30.84
N ARG A 502 -53.43 -27.12 -31.05
CA ARG A 502 -52.31 -26.61 -30.26
C ARG A 502 -52.71 -25.18 -29.94
N GLN A 503 -52.98 -24.90 -28.67
CA GLN A 503 -53.17 -23.53 -28.17
C GLN A 503 -51.87 -22.75 -28.38
N ALA A 504 -51.97 -21.62 -29.08
CA ALA A 504 -50.97 -20.58 -29.11
C ALA A 504 -51.69 -19.26 -28.88
N THR A 505 -51.46 -18.69 -27.70
CA THR A 505 -51.96 -17.39 -27.26
C THR A 505 -51.07 -16.28 -27.81
N GLU A 506 -51.72 -15.40 -28.57
CA GLU A 506 -51.55 -13.95 -28.72
C GLU A 506 -50.15 -13.31 -28.76
N SER A 507 -49.91 -12.67 -29.91
CA SER A 507 -48.80 -11.78 -30.22
C SER A 507 -48.93 -10.42 -29.51
N LYS A 508 -47.85 -9.99 -28.85
CA LYS A 508 -47.68 -8.64 -28.30
C LYS A 508 -47.67 -7.57 -29.41
N ASN A 509 -48.52 -6.56 -29.25
CA ASN A 509 -48.38 -5.26 -29.90
C ASN A 509 -47.13 -4.54 -29.35
N THR A 510 -46.20 -4.14 -30.22
CA THR A 510 -45.07 -3.27 -29.86
C THR A 510 -45.47 -1.81 -30.08
N SER A 511 -45.68 -1.04 -29.01
CA SER A 511 -45.89 0.41 -29.08
C SER A 511 -44.62 1.14 -29.53
N ALA A 512 -44.79 2.18 -30.35
CA ALA A 512 -43.69 2.98 -30.89
C ALA A 512 -43.06 3.94 -29.85
N GLU A 513 -43.78 4.27 -28.78
CA GLU A 513 -43.27 5.12 -27.71
C GLU A 513 -42.31 4.38 -26.78
N PRO A 514 -41.26 5.06 -26.25
CA PRO A 514 -40.36 4.49 -25.27
C PRO A 514 -41.09 4.15 -23.96
N ASP A 515 -40.77 2.98 -23.39
CA ASP A 515 -41.21 2.63 -22.04
C ASP A 515 -40.36 3.39 -21.01
N TYR A 516 -40.90 4.51 -20.52
CA TYR A 516 -40.22 5.36 -19.54
C TYR A 516 -39.96 4.65 -18.20
N PHE A 517 -40.77 3.67 -17.80
CA PHE A 517 -40.55 2.93 -16.55
C PHE A 517 -39.27 2.09 -16.65
N LYS A 518 -39.07 1.39 -17.78
CA LYS A 518 -37.84 0.62 -18.05
C LYS A 518 -36.61 1.51 -18.11
N LEU A 519 -36.73 2.68 -18.75
CA LEU A 519 -35.65 3.66 -18.84
C LEU A 519 -35.27 4.24 -17.47
N VAL A 520 -36.25 4.70 -16.68
CA VAL A 520 -36.02 5.24 -15.34
C VAL A 520 -35.45 4.17 -14.42
N SER A 521 -35.96 2.93 -14.48
CA SER A 521 -35.43 1.81 -13.69
C SER A 521 -33.97 1.48 -14.05
N GLY A 522 -33.63 1.49 -15.33
CA GLY A 522 -32.24 1.27 -15.78
C GLY A 522 -31.30 2.39 -15.32
N VAL A 523 -31.72 3.65 -15.43
CA VAL A 523 -30.95 4.80 -14.93
C VAL A 523 -30.82 4.76 -13.40
N ALA A 524 -31.89 4.40 -12.68
CA ALA A 524 -31.87 4.25 -11.23
C ALA A 524 -30.93 3.12 -10.79
N LEU A 525 -30.89 1.99 -11.51
CA LEU A 525 -29.98 0.88 -11.24
C LEU A 525 -28.51 1.30 -11.38
N ILE A 526 -28.18 2.02 -12.46
CA ILE A 526 -26.86 2.62 -12.68
C ILE A 526 -26.58 3.62 -11.53
N GLY A 527 -27.49 4.57 -11.30
CA GLY A 527 -27.32 5.58 -10.25
C GLY A 527 -27.09 4.99 -8.86
N LEU A 528 -27.84 3.95 -8.48
CA LEU A 528 -27.73 3.31 -7.16
C LEU A 528 -26.38 2.64 -6.94
N VAL A 529 -25.79 2.03 -7.97
CA VAL A 529 -24.47 1.38 -7.85
C VAL A 529 -23.33 2.40 -7.99
N PHE A 530 -23.45 3.36 -8.90
CA PHE A 530 -22.35 4.27 -9.24
C PHE A 530 -22.29 5.54 -8.40
N VAL A 531 -23.41 6.16 -8.03
CA VAL A 531 -23.39 7.43 -7.28
C VAL A 531 -22.70 7.27 -5.92
N PRO A 532 -22.98 6.23 -5.12
CA PRO A 532 -22.25 6.02 -3.87
C PRO A 532 -20.76 5.75 -4.09
N SER A 533 -20.39 4.94 -5.09
CA SER A 533 -18.98 4.65 -5.37
C SER A 533 -18.20 5.85 -5.89
N ILE A 534 -18.81 6.70 -6.73
CA ILE A 534 -18.22 7.96 -7.17
C ILE A 534 -18.15 8.95 -6.00
N TRP A 535 -19.19 9.03 -5.16
CA TRP A 535 -19.19 9.88 -3.97
C TRP A 535 -18.07 9.48 -3.02
N PHE A 536 -17.96 8.19 -2.67
CA PHE A 536 -16.86 7.68 -1.86
C PHE A 536 -15.51 7.92 -2.55
N GLY A 537 -15.39 7.63 -3.84
CA GLY A 537 -14.15 7.89 -4.59
C GLY A 537 -13.72 9.34 -4.52
N VAL A 538 -14.65 10.29 -4.71
CA VAL A 538 -14.40 11.73 -4.59
C VAL A 538 -14.07 12.14 -3.15
N SER A 539 -14.75 11.57 -2.15
CA SER A 539 -14.44 11.84 -0.73
C SER A 539 -13.04 11.34 -0.35
N PHE A 540 -12.69 10.11 -0.72
CA PHE A 540 -11.34 9.55 -0.50
C PHE A 540 -10.27 10.27 -1.32
N SER A 541 -10.60 10.79 -2.50
CA SER A 541 -9.69 11.63 -3.29
C SER A 541 -9.57 13.07 -2.74
N LYS A 542 -10.37 13.48 -1.76
CA LYS A 542 -10.31 14.82 -1.17
C LYS A 542 -9.67 14.87 0.21
N ASP A 543 -9.54 13.72 0.85
CA ASP A 543 -8.89 13.56 2.15
C ASP A 543 -7.58 12.78 1.94
N PRO A 544 -6.49 13.45 1.50
CA PRO A 544 -5.21 12.81 1.50
C PRO A 544 -4.83 12.58 2.96
N ALA A 545 -4.61 11.32 3.34
CA ALA A 545 -3.77 11.02 4.48
C ALA A 545 -2.37 11.59 4.19
N SER A 546 -2.19 12.89 4.35
CA SER A 546 -0.92 13.58 4.12
C SER A 546 -0.14 13.60 5.42
N ILE A 547 1.13 14.00 5.33
CA ILE A 547 1.86 14.40 6.52
C ILE A 547 1.05 15.45 7.31
N ASP A 548 0.97 15.22 8.61
CA ASP A 548 0.33 16.10 9.57
C ASP A 548 1.08 17.45 9.59
N PRO A 549 0.38 18.61 9.62
CA PRO A 549 1.03 19.92 9.58
C PRO A 549 2.12 20.11 10.64
N GLU A 550 1.92 19.57 11.83
CA GLU A 550 2.83 19.64 12.97
C GLU A 550 4.13 18.83 12.73
N TRP A 551 4.02 17.67 12.09
CA TRP A 551 5.18 16.92 11.60
C TRP A 551 5.90 17.65 10.48
N LYS A 552 5.16 18.22 9.53
CA LYS A 552 5.75 18.97 8.41
C LYS A 552 6.52 20.20 8.89
N ASP A 553 5.95 20.97 9.82
CA ASP A 553 6.61 22.10 10.48
C ASP A 553 7.91 21.66 11.17
N SER A 554 7.83 20.62 11.99
CA SER A 554 8.99 20.13 12.75
C SER A 554 10.11 19.59 11.85
N LEU A 555 9.78 18.96 10.73
CA LEU A 555 10.77 18.45 9.78
C LEU A 555 11.38 19.56 8.91
N ASN A 556 10.61 20.57 8.54
CA ASN A 556 11.13 21.77 7.88
C ASN A 556 12.08 22.53 8.81
N TRP A 557 11.72 22.66 10.10
CA TRP A 557 12.61 23.19 11.13
C TRP A 557 13.88 22.34 11.26
N LEU A 558 13.74 21.01 11.29
CA LEU A 558 14.88 20.08 11.36
C LEU A 558 15.84 20.31 10.19
N GLU A 559 15.34 20.43 8.96
CA GLU A 559 16.17 20.68 7.78
C GLU A 559 16.91 22.03 7.88
N ALA A 560 16.19 23.10 8.28
CA ALA A 560 16.66 24.47 8.22
C ALA A 560 17.52 24.90 9.42
N SER A 561 17.29 24.33 10.60
CA SER A 561 17.85 24.83 11.87
C SER A 561 18.87 23.90 12.51
N THR A 562 19.03 22.65 12.06
CA THR A 562 20.06 21.74 12.56
C THR A 562 21.29 21.68 11.64
N PRO A 563 22.50 21.35 12.13
CA PRO A 563 23.68 21.21 11.27
C PRO A 563 23.44 20.22 10.13
N ALA A 564 23.69 20.62 8.88
CA ALA A 564 23.50 19.73 7.74
C ALA A 564 24.44 18.53 7.82
N THR A 565 23.95 17.35 7.42
CA THR A 565 24.74 16.12 7.32
C THR A 565 25.25 15.90 5.88
N SER A 566 26.40 15.26 5.75
CA SER A 566 27.03 14.96 4.46
C SER A 566 26.34 13.81 3.71
N TYR A 567 26.68 13.61 2.43
CA TYR A 567 26.35 12.41 1.64
C TYR A 567 24.85 12.18 1.30
N TYR A 568 23.98 13.18 1.43
CA TYR A 568 22.53 13.00 1.19
C TYR A 568 22.19 12.45 -0.21
N LEU A 569 22.81 12.99 -1.27
CA LEU A 569 22.61 12.57 -2.67
C LEU A 569 23.58 11.47 -3.12
N ASP A 570 24.57 11.12 -2.30
CA ASP A 570 25.56 10.07 -2.58
C ASP A 570 25.88 9.31 -1.28
N PRO A 571 24.93 8.50 -0.76
CA PRO A 571 24.96 7.93 0.58
C PRO A 571 25.93 6.74 0.67
N THR A 572 27.21 7.03 0.47
CA THR A 572 28.33 6.06 0.44
C THR A 572 29.07 5.97 1.76
N GLU A 573 29.03 7.03 2.57
CA GLU A 573 29.68 7.12 3.87
C GLU A 573 28.67 7.40 4.98
N THR A 574 29.02 7.01 6.21
CA THR A 574 28.20 7.25 7.41
C THR A 574 28.15 8.75 7.71
N PRO A 575 26.95 9.37 7.78
CA PRO A 575 26.82 10.78 8.10
C PRO A 575 27.16 11.09 9.58
N GLU A 576 27.26 12.37 9.91
CA GLU A 576 27.83 12.87 11.16
C GLU A 576 27.02 12.52 12.42
N TYR A 577 25.69 12.39 12.30
CA TYR A 577 24.80 12.03 13.40
C TYR A 577 23.47 11.47 12.91
N GLY A 578 22.74 10.80 13.80
CA GLY A 578 21.40 10.24 13.55
C GLY A 578 20.28 10.97 14.29
N VAL A 579 19.06 10.79 13.79
CA VAL A 579 17.81 11.23 14.42
C VAL A 579 17.01 10.01 14.86
N LEU A 580 16.72 9.93 16.17
CA LEU A 580 15.96 8.85 16.78
C LEU A 580 14.48 9.23 16.85
N SER A 581 13.61 8.38 16.31
CA SER A 581 12.17 8.53 16.39
C SER A 581 11.52 7.14 16.29
N TRP A 582 10.19 7.08 16.29
CA TRP A 582 9.49 5.84 15.97
C TRP A 582 9.59 5.53 14.46
N TRP A 583 9.67 4.24 14.12
CA TRP A 583 10.00 3.78 12.77
C TRP A 583 9.02 4.24 11.69
N ASP A 584 7.77 4.53 12.05
CA ASP A 584 6.77 5.07 11.13
C ASP A 584 7.25 6.38 10.47
N TYR A 585 8.05 7.20 11.16
CA TYR A 585 8.39 8.55 10.72
C TYR A 585 9.74 8.65 10.00
N GLY A 586 10.50 7.55 9.91
CA GLY A 586 11.87 7.59 9.39
C GLY A 586 11.97 8.06 7.93
N ASN A 587 11.05 7.64 7.05
CA ASN A 587 11.06 8.12 5.66
C ASN A 587 10.80 9.63 5.55
N TRP A 588 9.96 10.19 6.44
CA TRP A 588 9.72 11.63 6.50
C TRP A 588 10.95 12.39 7.02
N ILE A 589 11.59 11.88 8.07
CA ILE A 589 12.85 12.43 8.61
C ILE A 589 13.92 12.48 7.52
N VAL A 590 14.06 11.40 6.76
CA VAL A 590 15.06 11.30 5.71
C VAL A 590 14.73 12.21 4.54
N TYR A 591 13.50 12.23 4.03
CA TYR A 591 13.20 12.99 2.81
C TYR A 591 13.01 14.48 3.08
N ILE A 592 12.18 14.85 4.06
CA ILE A 592 11.83 16.25 4.37
C ILE A 592 12.92 16.86 5.25
N GLY A 593 13.24 16.20 6.36
CA GLY A 593 14.27 16.69 7.29
C GLY A 593 15.69 16.63 6.73
N LYS A 594 15.93 15.81 5.69
CA LYS A 594 17.25 15.54 5.11
C LYS A 594 18.28 15.18 6.18
N ARG A 595 17.87 14.36 7.15
CA ARG A 595 18.74 13.81 8.21
C ARG A 595 18.66 12.28 8.25
N PRO A 596 19.72 11.59 8.69
CA PRO A 596 19.70 10.13 8.83
C PRO A 596 18.73 9.71 9.93
N ALA A 597 17.91 8.69 9.67
CA ALA A 597 16.99 8.13 10.64
C ALA A 597 17.56 6.84 11.24
N VAL A 598 17.50 6.73 12.58
CA VAL A 598 17.88 5.51 13.30
C VAL A 598 16.95 4.37 12.93
N SER A 599 15.64 4.63 12.87
CA SER A 599 14.63 3.66 12.47
C SER A 599 13.74 4.20 11.36
N ASN A 600 13.20 3.33 10.53
CA ASN A 600 12.37 3.73 9.40
C ASN A 600 11.33 2.67 8.97
N ASN A 601 10.52 3.01 7.96
CA ASN A 601 9.41 2.21 7.45
C ASN A 601 9.79 0.84 6.87
N PHE A 602 11.08 0.55 6.66
CA PHE A 602 11.57 -0.81 6.39
C PHE A 602 11.69 -1.69 7.63
N GLN A 603 11.26 -1.19 8.80
CA GLN A 603 11.35 -1.87 10.09
C GLN A 603 12.79 -2.12 10.53
N THR A 604 13.67 -1.17 10.20
CA THR A 604 15.07 -1.14 10.64
C THR A 604 15.20 -0.29 11.90
N GLY A 605 16.21 -0.56 12.75
CA GLY A 605 16.45 0.19 13.99
C GLY A 605 15.30 0.20 15.01
N VAL A 606 14.27 -0.64 14.82
CA VAL A 606 13.02 -0.64 15.60
C VAL A 606 13.28 -1.01 17.05
N GLU A 607 14.05 -2.08 17.29
CA GLU A 607 14.34 -2.58 18.63
C GLU A 607 15.09 -1.54 19.47
N ASP A 608 16.14 -0.93 18.91
CA ASP A 608 16.89 0.15 19.56
C ASP A 608 15.99 1.35 19.89
N SER A 609 15.15 1.78 18.94
CA SER A 609 14.21 2.88 19.16
C SER A 609 13.16 2.54 20.22
N ALA A 610 12.62 1.32 20.19
CA ALA A 610 11.61 0.85 21.14
C ALA A 610 12.17 0.80 22.57
N ASN A 611 13.35 0.20 22.74
CA ASN A 611 14.06 0.13 24.01
C ASN A 611 14.42 1.50 24.56
N PHE A 612 14.82 2.45 23.69
CA PHE A 612 15.02 3.84 24.11
C PHE A 612 13.74 4.43 24.70
N PHE A 613 12.61 4.37 23.98
CA PHE A 613 11.37 5.01 24.42
C PHE A 613 10.76 4.40 25.68
N ILE A 614 10.94 3.09 25.91
CA ILE A 614 10.44 2.43 27.12
C ILE A 614 11.44 2.38 28.28
N SER A 615 12.67 2.88 28.07
CA SER A 615 13.69 2.92 29.12
C SER A 615 13.19 3.74 30.29
N ASN A 616 13.43 3.28 31.52
CA ASN A 616 13.16 4.03 32.73
C ASN A 616 14.40 4.71 33.33
N SER A 617 15.57 4.52 32.70
CA SER A 617 16.87 5.00 33.14
C SER A 617 17.49 5.90 32.07
N GLU A 618 17.85 7.13 32.47
CA GLU A 618 18.53 8.07 31.57
C GLU A 618 19.90 7.51 31.14
N GLU A 619 20.61 6.79 32.01
CA GLU A 619 21.90 6.17 31.67
C GLU A 619 21.76 5.04 30.62
N GLU A 620 20.69 4.26 30.68
CA GLU A 620 20.41 3.24 29.65
C GLU A 620 20.03 3.91 28.31
N ALA A 621 19.21 4.96 28.36
CA ALA A 621 18.82 5.74 27.19
C ALA A 621 20.05 6.40 26.54
N LYS A 622 20.95 6.95 27.36
CA LYS A 622 22.23 7.52 26.94
C LYS A 622 23.14 6.51 26.28
N THR A 623 23.24 5.30 26.85
CA THR A 623 24.01 4.20 26.25
C THR A 623 23.52 3.87 24.84
N ILE A 624 22.20 3.89 24.62
CA ILE A 624 21.61 3.68 23.28
C ILE A 624 21.94 4.85 22.34
N MET A 625 21.78 6.09 22.79
CA MET A 625 22.09 7.28 21.98
C MET A 625 23.58 7.36 21.60
N ASP A 626 24.49 7.05 22.53
CA ASP A 626 25.94 7.01 22.28
C ASP A 626 26.30 5.89 21.30
N LYS A 627 25.73 4.69 21.48
CA LYS A 627 25.90 3.55 20.55
C LYS A 627 25.52 3.93 19.12
N LEU A 628 24.44 4.68 18.97
CA LEU A 628 23.83 5.01 17.68
C LEU A 628 24.24 6.39 17.16
N ASN A 629 25.12 7.11 17.87
CA ASN A 629 25.54 8.47 17.56
C ASN A 629 24.35 9.40 17.25
N VAL A 630 23.34 9.36 18.11
CA VAL A 630 22.13 10.19 18.01
C VAL A 630 22.46 11.63 18.39
N LYS A 631 21.91 12.60 17.66
CA LYS A 631 21.96 14.01 18.06
C LYS A 631 20.59 14.60 18.36
N TYR A 632 19.55 14.09 17.72
CA TYR A 632 18.18 14.56 17.94
C TYR A 632 17.22 13.41 18.17
N VAL A 633 16.23 13.64 19.04
CA VAL A 633 15.12 12.72 19.32
C VAL A 633 13.81 13.43 18.99
N ILE A 634 12.94 12.80 18.19
CA ILE A 634 11.63 13.34 17.83
C ILE A 634 10.52 12.47 18.41
N THR A 635 9.59 13.10 19.13
CA THR A 635 8.42 12.45 19.76
C THR A 635 7.13 13.11 19.32
N ASP A 636 6.03 12.36 19.31
CA ASP A 636 4.70 12.89 19.04
C ASP A 636 3.61 12.30 19.96
N THR A 637 2.39 12.86 19.86
CA THR A 637 1.24 12.41 20.66
C THR A 637 0.91 10.95 20.43
N GLN A 638 1.05 10.47 19.18
CA GLN A 638 0.75 9.09 18.85
C GLN A 638 1.74 8.14 19.51
N MET A 639 3.04 8.44 19.52
CA MET A 639 4.06 7.64 20.21
C MET A 639 3.77 7.50 21.71
N ALA A 640 3.44 8.61 22.39
CA ALA A 640 3.16 8.59 23.82
C ALA A 640 1.84 7.86 24.16
N LYS A 641 0.85 7.90 23.26
CA LYS A 641 -0.51 7.39 23.50
C LYS A 641 -0.86 6.26 22.54
N GLY A 642 -1.28 6.58 21.31
CA GLY A 642 -1.88 5.64 20.36
C GLY A 642 -1.01 4.46 19.92
N LYS A 643 0.30 4.67 19.77
CA LYS A 643 1.31 3.73 19.30
C LYS A 643 2.14 3.12 20.42
N PHE A 644 2.01 3.62 21.66
CA PHE A 644 2.80 3.14 22.80
C PHE A 644 2.66 1.63 23.02
N GLY A 645 1.47 1.06 22.79
CA GLY A 645 1.25 -0.39 22.83
C GLY A 645 2.17 -1.17 21.87
N SER A 646 2.33 -0.68 20.65
CA SER A 646 3.22 -1.28 19.65
C SER A 646 4.69 -1.10 20.01
N ILE A 647 5.06 0.04 20.61
CA ILE A 647 6.44 0.28 21.10
C ILE A 647 6.78 -0.75 22.18
N VAL A 648 5.89 -0.96 23.15
CA VAL A 648 6.05 -1.94 24.24
C VAL A 648 6.15 -3.37 23.70
N GLU A 649 5.24 -3.75 22.78
CA GLU A 649 5.23 -5.09 22.17
C GLU A 649 6.55 -5.38 21.43
N LEU A 650 7.04 -4.42 20.65
CA LEU A 650 8.27 -4.56 19.86
C LEU A 650 9.55 -4.47 20.71
N ALA A 651 9.48 -3.91 21.92
CA ALA A 651 10.53 -4.03 22.93
C ALA A 651 10.46 -5.34 23.73
N GLY A 652 9.56 -6.26 23.38
CA GLY A 652 9.40 -7.56 24.05
C GLY A 652 8.77 -7.48 25.45
N LYS A 653 7.97 -6.45 25.70
CA LYS A 653 7.26 -6.22 26.97
C LYS A 653 5.74 -6.32 26.80
N GLU A 654 4.99 -6.34 27.90
CA GLU A 654 3.53 -6.36 27.86
C GLU A 654 2.94 -5.00 28.23
N ILE A 655 1.93 -4.53 27.47
CA ILE A 655 1.25 -3.25 27.77
C ILE A 655 0.63 -3.22 29.17
N GLY A 656 0.31 -4.39 29.72
CA GLY A 656 -0.17 -4.56 31.08
C GLY A 656 0.82 -4.13 32.17
N ASP A 657 2.12 -4.06 31.87
CA ASP A 657 3.14 -3.56 32.80
C ASP A 657 3.03 -2.05 33.01
N TYR A 658 2.48 -1.34 32.03
CA TYR A 658 2.43 0.12 31.95
C TYR A 658 1.02 0.68 32.21
N TYR A 659 -0.04 -0.09 31.92
CA TYR A 659 -1.43 0.35 32.10
C TYR A 659 -2.28 -0.67 32.87
N ASN A 660 -3.17 -0.16 33.73
CA ASN A 660 -4.30 -0.91 34.26
C ASN A 660 -5.49 -0.76 33.30
N VAL A 661 -5.90 -1.84 32.66
CA VAL A 661 -7.06 -1.84 31.76
C VAL A 661 -8.26 -2.40 32.50
N SER A 662 -9.33 -1.61 32.62
CA SER A 662 -10.59 -2.03 33.23
C SER A 662 -11.78 -1.69 32.34
N THR A 663 -12.82 -2.53 32.36
CA THR A 663 -14.08 -2.24 31.68
C THR A 663 -15.06 -1.66 32.70
N VAL A 664 -15.38 -0.39 32.53
CA VAL A 664 -16.32 0.35 33.39
C VAL A 664 -17.68 0.40 32.69
N GLN A 665 -18.75 0.15 33.45
CA GLN A 665 -20.11 0.26 32.94
C GLN A 665 -20.63 1.69 33.13
N GLU A 666 -20.77 2.43 32.04
CA GLU A 666 -21.38 3.76 32.02
C GLU A 666 -22.85 3.70 31.55
N LYS A 667 -23.59 4.80 31.74
CA LYS A 667 -25.01 4.92 31.34
C LYS A 667 -25.25 4.67 29.84
N THR A 668 -24.23 4.84 29.01
CA THR A 668 -24.27 4.69 27.55
C THR A 668 -23.68 3.36 27.05
N GLY A 669 -23.13 2.51 27.92
CA GLY A 669 -22.54 1.22 27.55
C GLY A 669 -21.31 0.84 28.37
N LEU A 670 -20.63 -0.24 27.97
CA LEU A 670 -19.34 -0.65 28.53
C LEU A 670 -18.22 0.18 27.89
N ARG A 671 -17.40 0.85 28.70
CA ARG A 671 -16.22 1.60 28.26
C ARG A 671 -14.96 0.96 28.82
N THR A 672 -13.96 0.72 27.97
CA THR A 672 -12.63 0.33 28.43
C THR A 672 -11.87 1.59 28.84
N VAL A 673 -11.37 1.62 30.07
CA VAL A 673 -10.55 2.70 30.62
C VAL A 673 -9.17 2.12 30.91
N ALA A 674 -8.14 2.77 30.36
CA ALA A 674 -6.74 2.47 30.65
C ALA A 674 -6.20 3.56 31.58
N THR A 675 -5.67 3.17 32.74
CA THR A 675 -5.05 4.07 33.71
C THR A 675 -3.56 3.79 33.76
N ALA A 676 -2.73 4.82 33.50
CA ALA A 676 -1.28 4.70 33.51
C ALA A 676 -0.74 4.30 34.90
N LYS A 677 0.27 3.43 34.92
CA LYS A 677 1.04 3.05 36.10
C LYS A 677 2.30 3.92 36.23
N GLN A 678 2.94 3.89 37.40
CA GLN A 678 4.23 4.56 37.61
C GLN A 678 5.27 4.13 36.57
N ALA A 679 5.30 2.84 36.22
CA ALA A 679 6.20 2.32 35.19
C ALA A 679 6.08 3.01 33.82
N TYR A 680 4.90 3.55 33.46
CA TYR A 680 4.74 4.39 32.26
C TYR A 680 5.31 5.79 32.49
N MET A 681 5.02 6.39 33.64
CA MET A 681 5.53 7.71 34.00
C MET A 681 7.06 7.75 34.11
N ASP A 682 7.69 6.61 34.39
CA ASP A 682 9.14 6.49 34.49
C ASP A 682 9.81 6.37 33.11
N THR A 683 9.06 6.15 32.02
CA THR A 683 9.63 5.94 30.68
C THR A 683 10.18 7.21 30.05
N GLU A 684 11.19 7.09 29.20
CA GLU A 684 11.73 8.21 28.41
C GLU A 684 10.67 8.86 27.52
N ILE A 685 9.78 8.09 26.88
CA ILE A 685 8.70 8.70 26.08
C ILE A 685 7.78 9.58 26.93
N TYR A 686 7.48 9.19 28.18
CA TYR A 686 6.70 10.04 29.08
C TYR A 686 7.48 11.28 29.50
N LYS A 687 8.75 11.11 29.92
CA LYS A 687 9.61 12.22 30.33
C LYS A 687 9.76 13.26 29.22
N LEU A 688 10.04 12.81 28.00
CA LEU A 688 10.19 13.68 26.84
C LEU A 688 8.85 14.32 26.45
N TYR A 689 7.79 13.52 26.29
CA TYR A 689 6.57 14.02 25.69
C TYR A 689 5.62 14.72 26.68
N GLU A 690 5.30 14.10 27.82
CA GLU A 690 4.28 14.61 28.74
C GLU A 690 4.81 15.69 29.69
N ILE A 691 6.10 15.63 30.05
CA ILE A 691 6.73 16.58 30.99
C ILE A 691 7.96 17.32 30.41
N ASP A 692 8.06 17.44 29.09
CA ASP A 692 9.03 18.32 28.39
C ASP A 692 10.52 18.07 28.71
N GLY A 693 10.89 16.84 29.07
CA GLY A 693 12.26 16.48 29.45
C GLY A 693 12.63 16.87 30.88
N ILE A 694 11.65 17.20 31.73
CA ILE A 694 11.88 17.40 33.16
C ILE A 694 12.54 16.16 33.77
N GLY A 695 13.63 16.38 34.51
CA GLY A 695 14.43 15.33 35.15
C GLY A 695 15.51 14.71 34.27
N LEU A 696 15.67 15.17 33.02
CA LEU A 696 16.73 14.70 32.11
C LEU A 696 17.91 15.67 32.10
N GLY A 697 19.12 15.17 32.36
CA GLY A 697 20.36 15.95 32.31
C GLY A 697 20.97 16.06 30.91
N ASN A 698 20.63 15.16 29.99
CA ASN A 698 21.29 15.02 28.69
C ASN A 698 20.41 15.35 27.47
N LEU A 699 19.12 15.61 27.67
CA LEU A 699 18.17 15.93 26.60
C LEU A 699 17.48 17.27 26.89
N ARG A 700 17.50 18.16 25.90
CA ARG A 700 16.78 19.46 25.96
C ARG A 700 15.80 19.61 24.82
N LEU A 701 14.61 20.11 25.10
CA LEU A 701 13.66 20.55 24.08
C LEU A 701 14.29 21.68 23.25
N VAL A 702 14.27 21.56 21.93
CA VAL A 702 14.79 22.57 20.99
C VAL A 702 13.73 23.06 20.00
N HIS A 703 12.66 22.29 19.80
CA HIS A 703 11.50 22.68 19.00
C HIS A 703 10.24 21.95 19.47
N GLU A 704 9.11 22.64 19.44
CA GLU A 704 7.78 22.04 19.45
C GLU A 704 6.91 22.63 18.33
N SER A 705 6.07 21.80 17.73
CA SER A 705 5.12 22.23 16.71
C SER A 705 4.07 23.18 17.29
N SER A 706 3.62 24.15 16.50
CA SER A 706 2.48 25.01 16.88
C SER A 706 1.19 24.19 16.95
N PRO A 707 0.37 24.30 18.01
CA PRO A 707 -0.90 23.59 18.07
C PRO A 707 -1.86 24.11 17.00
N ASN A 708 -2.46 23.22 16.20
CA ASN A 708 -3.52 23.61 15.26
C ASN A 708 -4.72 24.19 16.03
N THR A 709 -5.01 25.47 15.80
CA THR A 709 -6.13 26.19 16.43
C THR A 709 -7.49 25.92 15.75
N THR A 710 -7.53 25.00 14.79
CA THR A 710 -8.69 24.73 13.92
C THR A 710 -9.43 23.43 14.24
N GLU A 711 -8.96 22.62 15.18
CA GLU A 711 -9.68 21.41 15.62
C GLU A 711 -10.59 21.69 16.84
N ASP A 712 -11.80 21.12 16.82
CA ASP A 712 -12.79 21.18 17.90
C ASP A 712 -12.15 20.79 19.25
N GLU A 713 -12.56 21.44 20.35
CA GLU A 713 -12.06 21.26 21.75
C GLU A 713 -12.07 19.81 22.30
N ASN A 714 -12.48 18.81 21.52
CA ASN A 714 -12.53 17.38 21.86
C ASN A 714 -11.52 16.49 21.11
N SER A 715 -10.75 16.97 20.13
CA SER A 715 -9.55 16.25 19.65
C SER A 715 -8.30 16.88 20.26
N SER A 716 -7.56 16.10 21.04
CA SER A 716 -6.21 16.50 21.42
C SER A 716 -5.35 16.48 20.15
N GLY A 717 -5.13 17.64 19.54
CA GLY A 717 -4.30 17.79 18.33
C GLY A 717 -2.93 17.13 18.51
N ASN A 718 -2.39 16.58 17.43
CA ASN A 718 -1.08 15.93 17.44
C ASN A 718 0.00 17.01 17.64
N THR A 719 0.84 16.88 18.67
CA THR A 719 1.98 17.76 18.91
C THR A 719 3.26 16.98 18.67
N VAL A 720 4.22 17.59 17.99
CA VAL A 720 5.55 17.04 17.74
C VAL A 720 6.59 17.84 18.53
N LYS A 721 7.51 17.14 19.20
CA LYS A 721 8.59 17.74 19.99
C LYS A 721 9.93 17.17 19.57
N VAL A 722 10.91 18.04 19.39
CA VAL A 722 12.29 17.70 19.05
C VAL A 722 13.20 18.03 20.21
N PHE A 723 14.01 17.06 20.61
CA PHE A 723 15.00 17.17 21.67
C PHE A 723 16.41 17.03 21.07
N GLU A 724 17.37 17.79 21.59
CA GLU A 724 18.78 17.64 21.28
C GLU A 724 19.48 16.86 22.39
N TYR A 725 20.25 15.84 22.00
CA TYR A 725 21.17 15.14 22.90
C TYR A 725 22.47 15.95 23.06
N VAL A 726 22.78 16.27 24.31
CA VAL A 726 23.93 17.07 24.73
C VAL A 726 24.66 16.39 25.88
N LYS A 727 25.94 16.71 26.06
CA LYS A 727 26.70 16.22 27.22
C LYS A 727 26.15 16.75 28.55
N GLY A 728 25.63 17.99 28.53
CA GLY A 728 25.05 18.68 29.68
C GLY A 728 26.11 19.17 30.65
N ALA A 729 25.98 20.41 31.13
CA ALA A 729 26.92 20.94 32.12
C ALA A 729 26.68 20.30 33.49
N ILE A 730 27.75 20.10 34.27
CA ILE A 730 27.68 19.44 35.57
C ILE A 730 27.74 20.51 36.66
N LEU A 731 26.60 20.81 37.27
CA LEU A 731 26.53 21.63 38.49
C LEU A 731 26.95 20.77 39.67
N SER A 732 28.00 21.18 40.38
CA SER A 732 28.54 20.39 41.48
C SER A 732 28.85 21.25 42.69
N GLY A 733 28.81 20.67 43.89
CA GLY A 733 29.07 21.39 45.12
C GLY A 733 28.93 20.49 46.34
N THR A 734 28.89 21.13 47.51
CA THR A 734 28.69 20.44 48.79
C THR A 734 27.48 20.98 49.54
N THR A 735 26.79 20.10 50.26
CA THR A 735 25.61 20.39 51.09
C THR A 735 25.54 19.41 52.26
N ALA A 736 24.44 19.37 53.01
CA ALA A 736 24.23 18.37 54.05
C ALA A 736 24.22 16.94 53.46
N PRO A 737 24.86 15.95 54.11
CA PRO A 737 24.84 14.55 53.66
C PRO A 737 23.42 14.03 53.43
N ASN A 738 23.22 13.30 52.32
CA ASN A 738 21.92 12.78 51.88
C ASN A 738 20.83 13.84 51.60
N ALA A 739 21.16 15.13 51.51
CA ALA A 739 20.20 16.15 51.12
C ALA A 739 19.85 16.05 49.62
N THR A 740 18.58 16.20 49.29
CA THR A 740 18.13 16.36 47.91
C THR A 740 18.45 17.77 47.43
N VAL A 741 19.14 17.88 46.30
CA VAL A 741 19.47 19.13 45.62
C VAL A 741 18.69 19.18 44.31
N ILE A 742 17.99 20.28 44.04
CA ILE A 742 17.17 20.47 42.85
C ILE A 742 17.62 21.73 42.12
N ALA A 743 18.05 21.58 40.87
CA ALA A 743 18.26 22.65 39.91
C ALA A 743 16.94 23.01 39.23
N LYS A 744 16.64 24.30 39.11
CA LYS A 744 15.43 24.83 38.45
C LYS A 744 15.80 25.90 37.44
N LEU A 745 15.09 25.92 36.31
CA LEU A 745 15.23 26.90 35.25
C LEU A 745 13.87 27.17 34.58
N GLU A 746 13.46 28.42 34.49
CA GLU A 746 12.34 28.82 33.65
C GLU A 746 12.77 28.86 32.18
N VAL A 747 11.99 28.19 31.31
CA VAL A 747 12.25 28.04 29.88
C VAL A 747 11.01 28.45 29.10
N SER A 748 11.22 29.19 28.00
CA SER A 748 10.19 29.46 27.00
C SER A 748 10.46 28.61 25.77
N SER A 749 9.42 27.96 25.24
CA SER A 749 9.51 27.27 23.97
C SER A 749 9.46 28.23 22.77
N ASN A 750 9.67 27.69 21.56
CA ASN A 750 9.52 28.44 20.30
C ASN A 750 8.06 28.87 20.01
N THR A 751 7.06 28.33 20.72
CA THR A 751 5.66 28.76 20.60
C THR A 751 5.28 29.82 21.66
N GLY A 752 6.21 30.18 22.54
CA GLY A 752 5.97 31.09 23.66
C GLY A 752 5.36 30.41 24.89
N ARG A 753 5.32 29.07 24.91
CA ARG A 753 4.87 28.30 26.08
C ARG A 753 5.97 28.27 27.13
N GLU A 754 5.67 28.79 28.32
CA GLU A 754 6.58 28.74 29.45
C GLU A 754 6.44 27.43 30.24
N PHE A 755 7.56 26.85 30.65
CA PHE A 755 7.60 25.69 31.55
C PHE A 755 8.81 25.77 32.48
N LEU A 756 8.70 25.10 33.63
CA LEU A 756 9.77 25.02 34.62
C LEU A 756 10.55 23.72 34.42
N TYR A 757 11.77 23.81 33.89
CA TYR A 757 12.70 22.70 33.91
C TYR A 757 13.21 22.49 35.33
N GLN A 758 13.27 21.22 35.74
CA GLN A 758 13.86 20.82 37.01
C GLN A 758 14.62 19.50 36.86
N ASN A 759 15.77 19.39 37.52
CA ASN A 759 16.50 18.14 37.69
C ASN A 759 17.14 18.12 39.08
N GLY A 760 17.33 16.93 39.66
CA GLY A 760 17.85 16.82 41.01
C GLY A 760 18.65 15.56 41.25
N ALA A 761 19.54 15.66 42.23
CA ALA A 761 20.36 14.56 42.72
C ALA A 761 20.35 14.56 44.25
N MET A 762 20.61 13.39 44.83
CA MET A 762 20.86 13.27 46.27
C MET A 762 22.36 13.39 46.52
N ALA A 763 22.74 14.23 47.48
CA ALA A 763 24.12 14.34 47.91
C ALA A 763 24.60 13.04 48.56
N ASP A 764 25.88 12.71 48.39
CA ASP A 764 26.49 11.51 48.96
C ASP A 764 26.67 11.62 50.51
N GLU A 765 27.26 10.59 51.10
CA GLU A 765 27.55 10.55 52.55
C GLU A 765 28.50 11.66 53.01
N ASN A 766 29.27 12.26 52.10
CA ASN A 766 30.17 13.38 52.35
C ASN A 766 29.52 14.73 52.03
N GLY A 767 28.26 14.74 51.58
CA GLY A 767 27.54 15.95 51.18
C GLY A 767 27.87 16.44 49.77
N SER A 768 28.65 15.71 48.97
CA SER A 768 28.96 16.06 47.58
C SER A 768 27.78 15.74 46.66
N PHE A 769 27.44 16.66 45.75
CA PHE A 769 26.40 16.43 44.74
C PHE A 769 26.90 16.81 43.34
N GLU A 770 26.34 16.15 42.32
CA GLU A 770 26.51 16.49 40.91
C GLU A 770 25.14 16.39 40.22
N ILE A 771 24.76 17.44 39.50
CA ILE A 771 23.52 17.51 38.71
C ILE A 771 23.90 17.92 37.30
N THR A 772 23.57 17.08 36.33
CA THR A 772 23.73 17.41 34.91
C THR A 772 22.52 18.22 34.45
N VAL A 773 22.77 19.33 33.76
CA VAL A 773 21.73 20.20 33.20
C VAL A 773 21.94 20.45 31.70
N PRO A 774 20.90 20.41 30.85
CA PRO A 774 21.06 20.44 29.41
C PRO A 774 20.80 21.83 28.78
N TYR A 775 20.18 22.77 29.49
CA TYR A 775 19.86 24.09 28.93
C TYR A 775 20.94 25.14 29.22
N SER A 776 21.29 25.94 28.20
CA SER A 776 22.10 27.16 28.36
C SER A 776 21.25 28.29 28.95
N THR A 777 21.86 29.16 29.75
CA THR A 777 21.24 30.40 30.25
C THR A 777 21.49 31.61 29.34
N GLU A 778 22.19 31.40 28.22
CA GLU A 778 22.39 32.44 27.22
C GLU A 778 21.06 32.70 26.49
N ASN A 779 20.49 33.89 26.72
CA ASN A 779 19.23 34.26 26.10
C ASN A 779 19.46 34.67 24.63
N THR A 780 19.09 33.79 23.71
CA THR A 780 19.12 34.03 22.27
C THR A 780 17.88 34.78 21.77
N GLY A 781 16.77 34.77 22.52
CA GLY A 781 15.48 35.35 22.14
C GLY A 781 14.78 34.64 20.96
N GLU A 782 15.34 33.53 20.48
CA GLU A 782 14.85 32.73 19.35
C GLU A 782 14.87 31.24 19.73
N GLY A 783 13.86 30.50 19.26
CA GLY A 783 13.72 29.07 19.57
C GLY A 783 13.36 28.80 21.03
N VAL A 784 13.69 27.60 21.52
CA VAL A 784 13.56 27.25 22.94
C VAL A 784 14.74 27.85 23.71
N HIS A 785 14.47 28.68 24.71
CA HIS A 785 15.50 29.42 25.43
C HIS A 785 15.13 29.64 26.91
N ALA A 786 16.15 29.83 27.75
CA ALA A 786 15.97 30.15 29.15
C ALA A 786 15.47 31.59 29.33
N THR A 787 14.51 31.79 30.24
CA THR A 787 14.01 33.11 30.65
C THR A 787 14.57 33.55 32.01
N SER A 788 15.28 32.65 32.70
CA SER A 788 15.91 32.87 34.01
C SER A 788 17.32 32.29 34.05
N ALA A 789 18.06 32.60 35.11
CA ALA A 789 19.28 31.86 35.47
C ALA A 789 18.92 30.60 36.27
N TYR A 790 19.84 29.62 36.35
CA TYR A 790 19.59 28.47 37.21
C TYR A 790 19.53 28.87 38.68
N SER A 791 18.62 28.22 39.40
CA SER A 791 18.60 28.20 40.87
C SER A 791 18.80 26.79 41.39
N LEU A 792 19.55 26.64 42.49
CA LEU A 792 19.76 25.38 43.19
C LEU A 792 19.13 25.47 44.57
N THR A 793 18.27 24.52 44.92
CA THR A 793 17.69 24.40 46.27
C THR A 793 18.15 23.10 46.92
N ALA A 794 18.73 23.17 48.11
CA ALA A 794 19.13 22.04 48.92
C ALA A 794 18.38 22.04 50.27
N GLY A 795 17.65 20.96 50.56
CA GLY A 795 16.83 20.86 51.78
C GLY A 795 15.71 21.91 51.85
N GLU A 796 15.26 22.25 53.07
CA GLU A 796 14.11 23.14 53.26
C GLU A 796 14.43 24.65 53.17
N ASN A 797 15.70 25.08 53.29
CA ASN A 797 16.03 26.52 53.48
C ASN A 797 17.30 27.05 52.78
N SER A 798 18.00 26.28 51.94
CA SER A 798 19.21 26.77 51.25
C SER A 798 18.99 26.86 49.74
N THR A 799 18.76 28.07 49.22
CA THR A 799 18.62 28.34 47.78
C THR A 799 19.71 29.29 47.29
N ILE A 800 20.33 28.97 46.16
CA ILE A 800 21.19 29.86 45.37
C ILE A 800 20.51 30.17 44.06
N GLU A 801 20.56 31.43 43.66
CA GLU A 801 20.05 31.91 42.38
C GLU A 801 21.18 32.51 41.54
N GLY A 802 20.93 32.73 40.25
CA GLY A 802 21.85 33.46 39.38
C GLY A 802 22.98 32.64 38.76
N ILE A 803 22.90 31.30 38.80
CA ILE A 803 23.92 30.42 38.22
C ILE A 803 23.83 30.49 36.70
N GLN A 804 24.91 30.92 36.05
CA GLN A 804 25.02 31.02 34.60
C GLN A 804 25.68 29.77 34.03
N VAL A 805 25.13 29.25 32.94
CA VAL A 805 25.64 28.08 32.22
C VAL A 805 25.67 28.44 30.74
N THR A 806 26.86 28.47 30.14
CA THR A 806 27.00 28.85 28.72
C THR A 806 26.69 27.68 27.79
N GLU A 807 26.39 27.93 26.53
CA GLU A 807 26.21 26.86 25.54
C GLU A 807 27.48 26.01 25.39
N ASN A 808 28.66 26.63 25.51
CA ASN A 808 29.94 25.94 25.50
C ASN A 808 30.11 24.99 26.70
N ASP A 809 29.54 25.33 27.86
CA ASP A 809 29.55 24.44 29.03
C ASP A 809 28.67 23.21 28.80
N ILE A 810 27.50 23.40 28.20
CA ILE A 810 26.57 22.31 27.85
C ILE A 810 27.20 21.34 26.84
N GLN A 811 27.77 21.85 25.75
CA GLN A 811 28.28 21.01 24.66
C GLN A 811 29.55 20.24 25.09
N ASN A 812 30.37 20.80 25.99
CA ASN A 812 31.60 20.16 26.46
C ASN A 812 31.41 19.30 27.72
N GLY A 813 30.29 19.46 28.43
CA GLY A 813 30.08 18.82 29.73
C GLY A 813 30.94 19.44 30.83
N THR A 814 31.08 20.77 30.82
CA THR A 814 31.93 21.48 31.78
C THR A 814 31.36 21.35 33.19
N ARG A 815 32.26 21.14 34.17
CA ARG A 815 31.92 21.16 35.58
C ARG A 815 31.92 22.60 36.12
N ILE A 816 30.82 23.00 36.74
CA ILE A 816 30.61 24.31 37.37
C ILE A 816 30.45 24.08 38.88
N GLU A 817 31.38 24.61 39.67
CA GLU A 817 31.31 24.54 41.13
C GLU A 817 30.38 25.61 41.69
N VAL A 818 29.45 25.19 42.56
CA VAL A 818 28.48 26.08 43.22
C VAL A 818 28.56 25.88 44.75
N ASN A 819 28.76 26.99 45.46
CA ASN A 819 28.93 26.99 46.91
C ASN A 819 27.61 27.25 47.64
N ILE A 820 26.86 26.19 47.98
CA ILE A 820 25.63 26.30 48.78
C ILE A 820 25.97 26.78 50.20
N PRO A 821 25.45 27.92 50.68
CA PRO A 821 25.70 28.36 52.05
C PRO A 821 25.12 27.32 53.01
N GLN A 822 26.01 26.69 53.79
CA GLN A 822 25.61 25.89 54.94
C GLN A 822 25.10 26.87 56.00
N ASN A 823 23.84 26.73 56.41
CA ASN A 823 23.39 27.40 57.62
C ASN A 823 24.18 26.80 58.79
N GLU A 824 25.16 27.56 59.30
CA GLU A 824 25.71 27.35 60.64
C GLU A 824 24.58 27.58 61.65
N ALA A 825 23.80 26.53 61.93
CA ALA A 825 22.87 26.55 63.05
C ALA A 825 23.68 26.46 64.35
N GLU A 826 23.89 27.64 64.95
CA GLU A 826 23.92 27.91 66.40
C GLU A 826 24.57 26.83 67.27
N ASN A 827 25.91 26.83 67.31
CA ASN A 827 26.64 26.50 68.53
C ASN A 827 26.77 27.78 69.36
N GLU A 828 25.72 28.16 70.09
CA GLU A 828 25.86 28.99 71.29
C GLU A 828 25.28 28.22 72.48
N GLU A 829 26.06 28.22 73.57
CA GLU A 829 26.08 27.35 74.76
C GLU A 829 24.76 27.10 75.51
#